data_AF-A0A1C5J339-F1
#
_entry.id   AF-A0A1C5J339-F1
#
_cell.length_a   1.000
_cell.length_b   1.000
_cell.length_c   1.000
_cell.angle_alpha   90.00
_cell.angle_beta   90.00
_cell.angle_gamma   90.00
#
_symmetry.space_group_name_H-M   'P 1'
#
loop_
_entity.id
_entity.type
_entity.pdbx_description
1 polymer ?
#
loop_
_entity_poly.entity_id
_entity_poly.type
_entity_poly.pdbx_seq_one_letter_code
_entity_poly.pdbx_strand_id
1 'polypeptide(L)'
;MPVLVRRLRPWLVAGGDALLATALTVAVCWLVLRSLAGGAAGPVGAYLAGDLTGLAAAVAASTGAPLDWSIGATGGRLYPISMLLSGSQLALLVAGPLAAAVLLAWRARRRPRSPGAATLAAGGYATLIAGLSAAGAATATDPLVHLASPAWLAGLAALAWAGTAQLVAAALPRRGTPALATPARAGVLALVLVAAGVVVGQPAAAQPGRPPAERVVPFEGDPTPAPNGYRRAGVAAALARVTAEQGQAPLAAFEPWRGTPSMLSLSSRLGGDVPGWLRRNSGLFGVADASAQLRPLREQRERTGERHVWFEQHVGGVPVYGTRVGVHLDATGRTVEFLTNSLEPDLIVDRVSAAVSAETATANARRALPDGSLVEPAKLYLLPAGADPGRRTPTVLAWHVWLTDVRQGVSTSYFVDAATGRLVYALPRTAHAKDRRIYDLNKLSDDKVPVSPKRAEGDRPSGIQDVDEAYDNLGHTYDYYHQTFGRDSFDDEGGQLRALVRVRQNPDRPMRNAMFIPDVIDTMVFGEEMTKLDVVAHELTHGVTFETADLWYMYQSGALNESFSDIFAEAVEKFATGSNDWLVGTGIPGGALRSMANPPSYGDPGHYRDFERSCLDMGGVHTNSGIQNKAFYLLSQKIGIEKAARIAYRTLITYLAPRARFTDSRVGFIESANKLYGKGSTEAKEAAAAWTAVGVDGVYEQDRQDCLCIADTSLTGVGPEGLEPQGPGVDAVLGALLHVRDLFADGRTPALRHYEVIYADGGDRAIALMTADDDLRRRTAHAMQTLQPVLQTVGTPDGDGTVVTAAMLTELETLLRDYAAADRAAGGGELASVIETELGKANFPALSGLTANQALSYLDTHVG
;
A
#
# COMPACT_ATOMS: atom_id res chain seq x y z
N MET A 1 -60.24 33.38 7.55
CA MET A 1 -59.59 33.11 6.25
C MET A 1 -59.41 34.34 5.35
N PRO A 2 -60.42 35.19 5.08
CA PRO A 2 -60.28 36.31 4.13
C PRO A 2 -59.28 37.40 4.56
N VAL A 3 -59.12 37.63 5.87
CA VAL A 3 -58.14 38.59 6.42
C VAL A 3 -56.71 38.03 6.37
N LEU A 4 -56.54 36.71 6.47
CA LEU A 4 -55.24 36.03 6.37
C LEU A 4 -54.73 36.02 4.92
N VAL A 5 -55.63 35.76 3.96
CA VAL A 5 -55.33 35.80 2.52
C VAL A 5 -55.00 37.22 2.04
N ARG A 6 -55.61 38.25 2.63
CA ARG A 6 -55.32 39.65 2.30
C ARG A 6 -53.98 40.13 2.89
N ARG A 7 -53.55 39.61 4.04
CA ARG A 7 -52.24 39.91 4.65
C ARG A 7 -51.07 39.12 4.02
N LEU A 8 -51.33 37.97 3.43
CA LEU A 8 -50.30 37.13 2.77
C LEU A 8 -50.13 37.40 1.26
N ARG A 9 -51.03 38.17 0.65
CA ARG A 9 -50.98 38.50 -0.79
C ARG A 9 -49.70 39.24 -1.24
N PRO A 10 -49.04 40.10 -0.43
CA PRO A 10 -47.76 40.70 -0.81
C PRO A 10 -46.59 39.70 -0.81
N TRP A 11 -46.68 38.62 -0.02
CA TRP A 11 -45.63 37.60 0.10
C TRP A 11 -45.71 36.52 -0.99
N LEU A 12 -46.88 36.34 -1.61
CA LEU A 12 -47.13 35.27 -2.59
C LEU A 12 -46.76 35.61 -4.05
N VAL A 13 -46.41 36.85 -4.37
CA VAL A 13 -45.99 37.23 -5.75
C VAL A 13 -44.46 37.20 -5.93
N ALA A 14 -43.68 37.16 -4.86
CA ALA A 14 -42.22 37.01 -4.92
C ALA A 14 -41.71 35.65 -4.40
N GLY A 15 -42.43 35.02 -3.45
CA GLY A 15 -42.05 33.72 -2.89
C GLY A 15 -42.47 32.50 -3.74
N GLY A 16 -43.52 32.63 -4.55
CA GLY A 16 -44.04 31.53 -5.38
C GLY A 16 -43.08 31.10 -6.49
N ASP A 17 -42.47 32.07 -7.19
CA ASP A 17 -41.52 31.80 -8.28
C ASP A 17 -40.20 31.23 -7.75
N ALA A 18 -39.76 31.64 -6.55
CA ALA A 18 -38.55 31.12 -5.91
C ALA A 18 -38.74 29.68 -5.43
N LEU A 19 -39.87 29.37 -4.78
CA LEU A 19 -40.20 28.00 -4.38
C LEU A 19 -40.40 27.08 -5.59
N LEU A 20 -41.04 27.57 -6.66
CA LEU A 20 -41.22 26.81 -7.90
C LEU A 20 -39.89 26.58 -8.62
N ALA A 21 -39.00 27.58 -8.67
CA ALA A 21 -37.68 27.46 -9.28
C ALA A 21 -36.77 26.49 -8.48
N THR A 22 -36.82 26.54 -7.15
CA THR A 22 -36.09 25.61 -6.29
C THR A 22 -36.62 24.18 -6.46
N ALA A 23 -37.94 24.00 -6.48
CA ALA A 23 -38.56 22.69 -6.70
C ALA A 23 -38.25 22.12 -8.09
N LEU A 24 -38.28 22.95 -9.15
CA LEU A 24 -37.88 22.55 -10.51
C LEU A 24 -36.39 22.20 -10.60
N THR A 25 -35.52 22.95 -9.93
CA THR A 25 -34.07 22.68 -9.93
C THR A 25 -33.76 21.37 -9.22
N VAL A 26 -34.37 21.13 -8.06
CA VAL A 26 -34.25 19.86 -7.33
C VAL A 26 -34.82 18.70 -8.17
N ALA A 27 -35.97 18.87 -8.80
CA ALA A 27 -36.57 17.83 -9.65
C ALA A 27 -35.74 17.52 -10.89
N VAL A 28 -35.13 18.52 -11.53
CA VAL A 28 -34.23 18.34 -12.68
C VAL A 28 -32.92 17.68 -12.27
N CYS A 29 -32.30 18.11 -11.16
CA CYS A 29 -31.10 17.46 -10.62
C CYS A 29 -31.38 16.00 -10.27
N TRP A 30 -32.53 15.72 -9.66
CA TRP A 30 -32.95 14.35 -9.32
C TRP A 30 -33.20 13.49 -10.57
N LEU A 31 -33.87 14.02 -11.60
CA LEU A 31 -34.10 13.32 -12.86
C LEU A 31 -32.79 13.05 -13.63
N VAL A 32 -31.87 14.01 -13.67
CA VAL A 32 -30.56 13.86 -14.31
C VAL A 32 -29.72 12.81 -13.58
N LEU A 33 -29.66 12.84 -12.25
CA LEU A 33 -28.97 11.84 -11.45
C LEU A 33 -29.55 10.44 -11.61
N ARG A 34 -30.89 10.33 -11.65
CA ARG A 34 -31.57 9.05 -11.89
C ARG A 34 -31.32 8.52 -13.30
N SER A 35 -31.13 9.39 -14.30
CA SER A 35 -30.79 8.99 -15.66
C SER A 35 -29.32 8.61 -15.84
N LEU A 36 -28.41 9.22 -15.08
CA LEU A 36 -26.96 8.94 -15.11
C LEU A 36 -26.59 7.69 -14.29
N ALA A 37 -27.33 7.40 -13.22
CA ALA A 37 -27.18 6.19 -12.42
C ALA A 37 -27.47 4.89 -13.20
N GLY A 38 -28.18 4.98 -14.33
CA GLY A 38 -28.42 3.84 -15.22
C GLY A 38 -27.32 3.60 -16.27
N GLY A 39 -26.24 4.40 -16.29
CA GLY A 39 -25.32 4.47 -17.44
C GLY A 39 -23.86 4.07 -17.19
N ALA A 40 -23.16 4.68 -16.22
CA ALA A 40 -21.70 4.48 -16.09
C ALA A 40 -21.13 5.12 -14.81
N ALA A 41 -21.46 4.59 -13.64
CA ALA A 41 -20.81 5.05 -12.41
C ALA A 41 -20.44 3.86 -11.52
N GLY A 42 -19.16 3.74 -11.18
CA GLY A 42 -18.68 2.77 -10.20
C GLY A 42 -19.33 2.93 -8.81
N PRO A 43 -18.89 2.14 -7.81
CA PRO A 43 -19.57 1.96 -6.52
C PRO A 43 -19.99 3.26 -5.83
N VAL A 44 -19.17 4.31 -5.94
CA VAL A 44 -19.39 5.63 -5.34
C VAL A 44 -20.61 6.36 -5.94
N GLY A 45 -20.85 6.25 -7.24
CA GLY A 45 -21.96 6.94 -7.91
C GLY A 45 -23.32 6.27 -7.68
N ALA A 46 -23.34 4.93 -7.59
CA ALA A 46 -24.53 4.18 -7.19
C ALA A 46 -24.92 4.48 -5.73
N TYR A 47 -23.93 4.65 -4.84
CA TYR A 47 -24.16 4.92 -3.42
C TYR A 47 -24.58 6.37 -3.14
N LEU A 48 -24.00 7.36 -3.82
CA LEU A 48 -24.41 8.77 -3.71
C LEU A 48 -25.83 9.05 -4.27
N ALA A 49 -26.34 8.18 -5.14
CA ALA A 49 -27.67 8.28 -5.73
C ALA A 49 -28.78 7.60 -4.91
N GLY A 50 -28.41 6.81 -3.88
CA GLY A 50 -29.33 5.96 -3.12
C GLY A 50 -30.22 6.70 -2.11
N ASP A 51 -29.82 7.88 -1.63
CA ASP A 51 -30.57 8.66 -0.64
C ASP A 51 -30.38 10.19 -0.75
N LEU A 52 -31.11 10.95 0.07
CA LEU A 52 -31.05 12.42 0.14
C LEU A 52 -29.69 12.96 0.64
N THR A 53 -28.91 12.12 1.31
CA THR A 53 -27.65 12.48 1.99
C THR A 53 -26.48 12.44 1.00
N GLY A 54 -26.42 11.42 0.14
CA GLY A 54 -25.49 11.35 -0.98
C GLY A 54 -25.69 12.47 -1.99
N LEU A 55 -26.95 12.85 -2.22
CA LEU A 55 -27.33 14.02 -3.01
C LEU A 55 -26.78 15.33 -2.42
N ALA A 56 -26.86 15.49 -1.09
CA ALA A 56 -26.39 16.67 -0.39
C ALA A 56 -24.85 16.79 -0.42
N ALA A 57 -24.13 15.68 -0.26
CA ALA A 57 -22.66 15.64 -0.36
C ALA A 57 -22.18 15.99 -1.78
N ALA A 58 -22.83 15.46 -2.81
CA ALA A 58 -22.51 15.75 -4.21
C ALA A 58 -22.78 17.23 -4.58
N VAL A 59 -23.86 17.83 -4.06
CA VAL A 59 -24.16 19.26 -4.22
C VAL A 59 -23.16 20.12 -3.44
N ALA A 60 -22.73 19.71 -2.25
CA ALA A 60 -21.72 20.44 -1.48
C ALA A 60 -20.33 20.42 -2.15
N ALA A 61 -19.94 19.30 -2.77
CA ALA A 61 -18.67 19.17 -3.50
C ALA A 61 -18.60 20.10 -4.73
N SER A 62 -19.75 20.45 -5.30
CA SER A 62 -19.83 21.39 -6.42
C SER A 62 -19.49 22.86 -6.06
N THR A 63 -19.35 23.17 -4.77
CA THR A 63 -19.09 24.55 -4.28
C THR A 63 -17.62 24.98 -4.37
N GLY A 64 -16.70 24.09 -4.74
CA GLY A 64 -15.28 24.42 -4.89
C GLY A 64 -14.42 24.19 -3.63
N ALA A 65 -15.03 23.80 -2.51
CA ALA A 65 -14.30 23.38 -1.31
C ALA A 65 -13.96 21.88 -1.38
N PRO A 66 -12.73 21.47 -0.98
CA PRO A 66 -12.43 20.05 -0.79
C PRO A 66 -13.33 19.48 0.29
N LEU A 67 -13.92 18.33 0.03
CA LEU A 67 -14.82 17.66 0.96
C LEU A 67 -14.18 16.37 1.44
N ASP A 68 -13.87 16.36 2.73
CA ASP A 68 -13.52 15.15 3.46
C ASP A 68 -14.81 14.40 3.78
N TRP A 69 -14.87 13.16 3.33
CA TRP A 69 -15.97 12.25 3.62
C TRP A 69 -15.41 10.99 4.28
N SER A 70 -16.16 10.44 5.23
CA SER A 70 -15.88 9.13 5.83
C SER A 70 -17.18 8.36 6.04
N ILE A 71 -17.18 7.08 5.67
CA ILE A 71 -18.26 6.12 5.92
C ILE A 71 -17.62 4.86 6.52
N GLY A 72 -17.82 4.62 7.81
CA GLY A 72 -17.13 3.52 8.51
C GLY A 72 -15.60 3.71 8.51
N ALA A 73 -14.85 2.69 8.06
CA ALA A 73 -13.37 2.72 8.00
C ALA A 73 -12.82 3.26 6.66
N THR A 74 -13.68 3.59 5.69
CA THR A 74 -13.27 4.19 4.41
C THR A 74 -13.52 5.68 4.43
N GLY A 75 -12.57 6.45 3.91
CA GLY A 75 -12.69 7.89 3.78
C GLY A 75 -11.78 8.43 2.69
N GLY A 76 -12.08 9.62 2.23
CA GLY A 76 -11.31 10.27 1.18
C GLY A 76 -11.59 11.75 1.10
N ARG A 77 -10.74 12.46 0.37
CA ARG A 77 -10.91 13.89 0.10
C ARG A 77 -11.28 14.08 -1.36
N LEU A 78 -12.47 14.59 -1.61
CA LEU A 78 -12.93 14.94 -2.94
C LEU A 78 -12.48 16.35 -3.29
N TYR A 79 -11.63 16.48 -4.31
CA TYR A 79 -11.25 17.78 -4.87
C TYR A 79 -12.13 18.10 -6.10
N PRO A 80 -12.69 19.30 -6.20
CA PRO A 80 -13.50 19.70 -7.36
C PRO A 80 -12.74 19.60 -8.69
N ILE A 81 -11.43 19.89 -8.67
CA ILE A 81 -10.58 19.85 -9.86
C ILE A 81 -10.26 18.42 -10.30
N SER A 82 -10.16 17.47 -9.36
CA SER A 82 -9.94 16.07 -9.70
C SER A 82 -11.17 15.44 -10.35
N MET A 83 -12.39 15.94 -10.06
CA MET A 83 -13.62 15.49 -10.74
C MET A 83 -13.72 16.01 -12.18
N LEU A 84 -13.25 17.24 -12.44
CA LEU A 84 -13.19 17.81 -13.80
C LEU A 84 -12.08 17.18 -14.66
N LEU A 85 -10.91 16.90 -14.08
CA LEU A 85 -9.75 16.34 -14.79
C LEU A 85 -9.86 14.83 -15.05
N SER A 86 -10.68 14.10 -14.29
CA SER A 86 -10.90 12.65 -14.45
C SER A 86 -12.00 12.28 -15.46
N GLY A 87 -12.62 13.26 -16.12
CA GLY A 87 -13.71 13.01 -17.06
C GLY A 87 -14.99 12.47 -16.41
N SER A 88 -15.14 12.61 -15.08
CA SER A 88 -16.27 12.06 -14.33
C SER A 88 -17.61 12.68 -14.77
N GLN A 89 -18.63 11.84 -15.00
CA GLN A 89 -20.00 12.30 -15.30
C GLN A 89 -20.62 13.12 -14.15
N LEU A 90 -20.07 13.04 -12.93
CA LEU A 90 -20.44 13.90 -11.80
C LEU A 90 -20.06 15.37 -12.02
N ALA A 91 -19.14 15.69 -12.94
CA ALA A 91 -18.83 17.07 -13.32
C ALA A 91 -20.05 17.82 -13.89
N LEU A 92 -21.07 17.10 -14.40
CA LEU A 92 -22.34 17.67 -14.86
C LEU A 92 -23.16 18.32 -13.75
N LEU A 93 -22.94 17.96 -12.48
CA LEU A 93 -23.56 18.61 -11.32
C LEU A 93 -23.05 20.05 -11.12
N VAL A 94 -21.81 20.34 -11.54
CA VAL A 94 -21.23 21.70 -11.55
C VAL A 94 -21.73 22.49 -12.78
N ALA A 95 -21.88 21.82 -13.92
CA ALA A 95 -22.30 22.46 -15.18
C ALA A 95 -23.80 22.78 -15.26
N GLY A 96 -24.66 21.98 -14.61
CA GLY A 96 -26.12 22.13 -14.65
C GLY A 96 -26.63 23.50 -14.13
N PRO A 97 -26.20 23.97 -12.95
CA PRO A 97 -26.57 25.29 -12.42
C PRO A 97 -26.04 26.45 -13.28
N LEU A 98 -24.83 26.32 -13.83
CA LEU A 98 -24.26 27.28 -14.79
C LEU A 98 -25.08 27.35 -16.07
N ALA A 99 -25.48 26.22 -16.63
CA ALA A 99 -26.34 26.15 -17.81
C ALA A 99 -27.74 26.71 -17.54
N ALA A 100 -28.33 26.40 -16.37
CA ALA A 100 -29.62 26.93 -15.94
C ALA A 100 -29.58 28.45 -15.72
N ALA A 101 -28.52 28.97 -15.09
CA ALA A 101 -28.31 30.41 -14.91
C ALA A 101 -28.13 31.13 -16.25
N VAL A 102 -27.38 30.53 -17.19
CA VAL A 102 -27.22 31.06 -18.56
C VAL A 102 -28.55 31.04 -19.32
N LEU A 103 -29.33 29.96 -19.23
CA LEU A 103 -30.66 29.84 -19.85
C LEU A 103 -31.68 30.83 -19.26
N LEU A 104 -31.68 31.03 -17.95
CA LEU A 104 -32.54 32.00 -17.26
C LEU A 104 -32.13 33.45 -17.56
N ALA A 105 -30.83 33.74 -17.61
CA ALA A 105 -30.31 35.04 -18.05
C ALA A 105 -30.67 35.33 -19.51
N TRP A 106 -30.57 34.31 -20.38
CA TRP A 106 -31.00 34.40 -21.78
C TRP A 106 -32.52 34.62 -21.93
N ARG A 107 -33.34 33.98 -21.08
CA ARG A 107 -34.80 34.14 -21.06
C ARG A 107 -35.22 35.49 -20.49
N ALA A 108 -34.55 35.99 -19.45
CA ALA A 108 -34.74 37.33 -18.88
C ALA A 108 -34.42 38.43 -19.90
N ARG A 109 -33.42 38.20 -20.77
CA ARG A 109 -33.09 39.09 -21.90
C ARG A 109 -34.22 39.24 -22.93
N ARG A 110 -35.14 38.26 -23.02
CA ARG A 110 -36.30 38.28 -23.95
C ARG A 110 -37.59 38.82 -23.33
N ARG A 111 -37.71 38.88 -21.99
CA ARG A 111 -38.86 39.47 -21.28
C ARG A 111 -38.39 40.34 -20.10
N PRO A 112 -38.13 41.65 -20.32
CA PRO A 112 -37.39 42.49 -19.36
C PRO A 112 -38.21 42.99 -18.15
N ARG A 113 -39.35 42.38 -17.81
CA ARG A 113 -40.27 42.92 -16.79
C ARG A 113 -40.07 42.40 -15.37
N SER A 114 -39.12 41.51 -15.10
CA SER A 114 -38.76 41.13 -13.73
C SER A 114 -37.23 41.13 -13.52
N PRO A 115 -36.65 42.22 -13.01
CA PRO A 115 -35.23 42.28 -12.64
C PRO A 115 -34.82 41.30 -11.53
N GLY A 116 -35.75 40.51 -10.99
CA GLY A 116 -35.53 39.60 -9.86
C GLY A 116 -35.25 38.14 -10.23
N ALA A 117 -35.52 37.66 -11.44
CA ALA A 117 -35.53 36.20 -11.70
C ALA A 117 -34.13 35.54 -11.63
N ALA A 118 -33.09 36.20 -12.15
CA ALA A 118 -31.71 35.70 -12.06
C ALA A 118 -31.16 35.80 -10.62
N THR A 119 -31.50 36.89 -9.92
CA THR A 119 -31.10 37.13 -8.52
C THR A 119 -31.82 36.18 -7.56
N LEU A 120 -33.08 35.81 -7.85
CA LEU A 120 -33.87 34.85 -7.09
C LEU A 120 -33.42 33.41 -7.35
N ALA A 121 -32.97 33.06 -8.56
CA ALA A 121 -32.39 31.75 -8.84
C ALA A 121 -31.03 31.55 -8.14
N ALA A 122 -30.15 32.56 -8.21
CA ALA A 122 -28.87 32.56 -7.50
C ALA A 122 -29.07 32.58 -5.96
N GLY A 123 -30.03 33.39 -5.47
CA GLY A 123 -30.41 33.44 -4.06
C GLY A 123 -31.05 32.13 -3.57
N GLY A 124 -31.92 31.50 -4.38
CA GLY A 124 -32.54 30.22 -4.06
C GLY A 124 -31.52 29.09 -3.95
N TYR A 125 -30.51 29.08 -4.82
CA TYR A 125 -29.43 28.10 -4.78
C TYR A 125 -28.48 28.32 -3.58
N ALA A 126 -28.12 29.57 -3.27
CA ALA A 126 -27.34 29.89 -2.07
C ALA A 126 -28.09 29.55 -0.76
N THR A 127 -29.42 29.72 -0.75
CA THR A 127 -30.29 29.36 0.38
C THR A 127 -30.44 27.85 0.52
N LEU A 128 -30.50 27.11 -0.59
CA LEU A 128 -30.51 25.65 -0.60
C LEU A 128 -29.18 25.09 -0.07
N ILE A 129 -28.04 25.65 -0.49
CA ILE A 129 -26.70 25.26 -0.02
C ILE A 129 -26.56 25.55 1.47
N ALA A 130 -26.91 26.77 1.92
CA ALA A 130 -26.85 27.12 3.34
C ALA A 130 -27.77 26.22 4.19
N GLY A 131 -28.96 25.86 3.67
CA GLY A 131 -29.89 24.94 4.32
C GLY A 131 -29.36 23.51 4.40
N LEU A 132 -28.72 23.00 3.35
CA LEU A 132 -28.12 21.66 3.31
C LEU A 132 -26.84 21.57 4.14
N SER A 133 -26.00 22.62 4.18
CA SER A 133 -24.83 22.69 5.06
C SER A 133 -25.22 22.79 6.53
N ALA A 134 -26.29 23.53 6.86
CA ALA A 134 -26.85 23.58 8.21
C ALA A 134 -27.50 22.24 8.61
N ALA A 135 -28.18 21.56 7.68
CA ALA A 135 -28.72 20.22 7.90
C ALA A 135 -27.60 19.19 8.10
N GLY A 136 -26.51 19.23 7.31
CA GLY A 136 -25.35 18.35 7.45
C GLY A 136 -24.57 18.54 8.76
N ALA A 137 -24.50 19.77 9.27
CA ALA A 137 -23.96 20.05 10.60
C ALA A 137 -24.90 19.59 11.74
N ALA A 138 -26.22 19.58 11.50
CA ALA A 138 -27.22 19.13 12.45
C ALA A 138 -27.44 17.60 12.45
N THR A 139 -27.10 16.89 11.37
CA THR A 139 -27.16 15.42 11.27
C THR A 139 -25.90 14.72 11.78
N ALA A 140 -24.96 15.44 12.41
CA ALA A 140 -23.75 14.89 13.04
C ALA A 140 -24.02 13.93 14.23
N THR A 141 -25.28 13.52 14.43
CA THR A 141 -25.72 12.52 15.40
C THR A 141 -26.06 11.16 14.77
N ASP A 142 -25.92 10.99 13.44
CA ASP A 142 -26.07 9.70 12.76
C ASP A 142 -24.68 9.05 12.59
N PRO A 143 -24.41 7.85 13.14
CA PRO A 143 -23.06 7.29 13.25
C PRO A 143 -22.41 6.85 11.92
N LEU A 144 -23.05 7.07 10.78
CA LEU A 144 -22.60 6.53 9.49
C LEU A 144 -21.96 7.54 8.53
N VAL A 145 -22.07 8.86 8.75
CA VAL A 145 -21.48 9.86 7.84
C VAL A 145 -20.99 11.12 8.58
N HIS A 146 -19.71 11.46 8.44
CA HIS A 146 -19.16 12.75 8.90
C HIS A 146 -18.79 13.63 7.71
N LEU A 147 -19.33 14.86 7.67
CA LEU A 147 -18.96 15.90 6.71
C LEU A 147 -18.24 17.03 7.46
N ALA A 148 -16.92 17.07 7.37
CA ALA A 148 -16.11 18.08 8.05
C ALA A 148 -15.77 19.23 7.11
N SER A 149 -16.72 20.13 6.86
CA SER A 149 -16.40 21.46 6.32
C SER A 149 -16.92 22.54 7.27
N PRO A 150 -16.12 23.58 7.58
CA PRO A 150 -16.64 24.71 8.35
C PRO A 150 -17.77 25.38 7.58
N ALA A 151 -18.98 25.46 8.15
CA ALA A 151 -20.17 26.01 7.50
C ALA A 151 -19.96 27.43 6.91
N TRP A 152 -18.98 28.19 7.43
CA TRP A 152 -18.60 29.50 6.92
C TRP A 152 -17.80 29.46 5.61
N LEU A 153 -17.01 28.42 5.35
CA LEU A 153 -16.28 28.24 4.07
C LEU A 153 -17.26 27.95 2.91
N ALA A 154 -18.27 27.11 3.16
CA ALA A 154 -19.37 26.88 2.22
C ALA A 154 -20.17 28.18 1.96
N GLY A 155 -20.38 28.99 3.00
CA GLY A 155 -21.00 30.31 2.88
C GLY A 155 -20.19 31.31 2.06
N LEU A 156 -18.86 31.37 2.25
CA LEU A 156 -17.98 32.24 1.48
C LEU A 156 -17.88 31.83 0.01
N ALA A 157 -17.82 30.54 -0.28
CA ALA A 157 -17.87 30.02 -1.65
C ALA A 157 -19.20 30.39 -2.32
N ALA A 158 -20.33 30.22 -1.63
CA ALA A 158 -21.64 30.62 -2.15
C ALA A 158 -21.74 32.14 -2.42
N LEU A 159 -21.16 32.97 -1.56
CA LEU A 159 -21.08 34.42 -1.77
C LEU A 159 -20.17 34.81 -2.94
N ALA A 160 -19.02 34.17 -3.07
CA ALA A 160 -18.10 34.36 -4.19
C ALA A 160 -18.80 34.02 -5.52
N TRP A 161 -19.47 32.87 -5.59
CA TRP A 161 -20.24 32.44 -6.76
C TRP A 161 -21.43 33.36 -7.09
N ALA A 162 -22.15 33.85 -6.08
CA ALA A 162 -23.21 34.85 -6.28
C ALA A 162 -22.64 36.17 -6.85
N GLY A 163 -21.46 36.59 -6.40
CA GLY A 163 -20.72 37.71 -6.95
C GLY A 163 -20.31 37.50 -8.42
N THR A 164 -19.78 36.32 -8.76
CA THR A 164 -19.41 35.98 -10.15
C THR A 164 -20.63 35.99 -11.07
N ALA A 165 -21.76 35.44 -10.63
CA ALA A 165 -23.01 35.46 -11.40
C ALA A 165 -23.53 36.89 -11.64
N GLN A 166 -23.42 37.77 -10.65
CA GLN A 166 -23.78 39.19 -10.79
C GLN A 166 -22.83 39.93 -11.75
N LEU A 167 -21.54 39.63 -11.71
CA LEU A 167 -20.53 40.21 -12.62
C LEU A 167 -20.71 39.72 -14.07
N VAL A 168 -21.01 38.45 -14.29
CA VAL A 168 -21.35 37.91 -15.61
C VAL A 168 -22.64 38.53 -16.15
N ALA A 169 -23.64 38.74 -15.29
CA ALA A 169 -24.88 39.44 -15.66
C ALA A 169 -24.64 40.93 -15.99
N ALA A 170 -23.66 41.58 -15.34
CA ALA A 170 -23.27 42.96 -15.60
C ALA A 170 -22.36 43.12 -16.84
N ALA A 171 -21.55 42.11 -17.16
CA ALA A 171 -20.64 42.08 -18.30
C ALA A 171 -21.35 41.77 -19.64
N LEU A 172 -22.58 41.27 -19.59
CA LEU A 172 -23.40 41.06 -20.79
C LEU A 172 -23.89 42.42 -21.33
N PRO A 173 -23.58 42.79 -22.58
CA PRO A 173 -23.90 44.11 -23.11
C PRO A 173 -25.41 44.35 -23.09
N ARG A 174 -25.84 45.37 -22.33
CA ARG A 174 -27.19 45.92 -22.43
C ARG A 174 -27.36 46.50 -23.84
N ARG A 175 -28.48 46.21 -24.50
CA ARG A 175 -28.80 46.84 -25.79
C ARG A 175 -28.77 48.36 -25.59
N GLY A 176 -27.79 49.03 -26.22
CA GLY A 176 -27.75 50.49 -26.35
C GLY A 176 -26.52 51.23 -25.81
N THR A 177 -25.51 50.59 -25.23
CA THR A 177 -24.27 51.28 -24.80
C THR A 177 -23.12 51.07 -25.79
N PRO A 178 -22.42 52.12 -26.26
CA PRO A 178 -21.32 51.97 -27.19
C PRO A 178 -20.04 51.52 -26.47
N ALA A 179 -19.30 50.68 -27.18
CA ALA A 179 -18.01 50.06 -26.93
C ALA A 179 -17.16 50.55 -25.73
N LEU A 180 -16.88 49.63 -24.80
CA LEU A 180 -15.61 49.62 -24.05
C LEU A 180 -14.84 48.34 -24.41
N ALA A 181 -13.73 48.58 -25.13
CA ALA A 181 -12.54 47.78 -25.41
C ALA A 181 -12.54 46.25 -25.11
N THR A 182 -12.52 45.47 -26.21
CA THR A 182 -11.97 44.12 -26.45
C THR A 182 -12.17 42.99 -25.41
N PRO A 183 -12.77 41.83 -25.81
CA PRO A 183 -13.12 40.70 -24.91
C PRO A 183 -11.91 39.97 -24.31
N ALA A 184 -10.69 40.16 -24.84
CA ALA A 184 -9.48 39.53 -24.33
C ALA A 184 -9.08 40.01 -22.92
N ARG A 185 -9.43 41.25 -22.52
CA ARG A 185 -9.09 41.78 -21.19
C ARG A 185 -10.09 41.38 -20.10
N ALA A 186 -11.33 41.08 -20.44
CA ALA A 186 -12.34 40.61 -19.48
C ALA A 186 -12.12 39.14 -19.07
N GLY A 187 -11.66 38.30 -20.00
CA GLY A 187 -11.26 36.92 -19.70
C GLY A 187 -10.00 36.84 -18.82
N VAL A 188 -9.01 37.68 -19.10
CA VAL A 188 -7.78 37.76 -18.29
C VAL A 188 -8.04 38.35 -16.91
N LEU A 189 -8.92 39.36 -16.77
CA LEU A 189 -9.29 39.91 -15.45
C LEU A 189 -10.09 38.89 -14.61
N ALA A 190 -10.95 38.07 -15.23
CA ALA A 190 -11.66 36.99 -14.56
C ALA A 190 -10.70 35.86 -14.11
N LEU A 191 -9.70 35.51 -14.94
CA LEU A 191 -8.68 34.51 -14.57
C LEU A 191 -7.74 35.04 -13.47
N VAL A 192 -7.34 36.32 -13.54
CA VAL A 192 -6.51 36.99 -12.54
C VAL A 192 -7.26 37.16 -11.21
N LEU A 193 -8.58 37.33 -11.22
CA LEU A 193 -9.40 37.38 -10.00
C LEU A 193 -9.70 36.00 -9.41
N VAL A 194 -9.80 34.94 -10.22
CA VAL A 194 -9.81 33.55 -9.74
C VAL A 194 -8.47 33.18 -9.11
N ALA A 195 -7.35 33.61 -9.71
CA ALA A 195 -6.02 33.47 -9.12
C ALA A 195 -5.84 34.35 -7.86
N ALA A 196 -6.41 35.55 -7.82
CA ALA A 196 -6.38 36.42 -6.63
C ALA A 196 -7.30 35.92 -5.51
N GLY A 197 -8.39 35.21 -5.81
CA GLY A 197 -9.24 34.54 -4.82
C GLY A 197 -8.56 33.35 -4.14
N VAL A 198 -7.56 32.75 -4.80
CA VAL A 198 -6.68 31.73 -4.21
C VAL A 198 -5.55 32.37 -3.36
N VAL A 199 -5.28 33.67 -3.53
CA VAL A 199 -4.13 34.35 -2.89
C VAL A 199 -4.54 35.41 -1.84
N VAL A 200 -5.80 35.86 -1.77
CA VAL A 200 -6.26 36.85 -0.79
C VAL A 200 -7.24 36.19 0.20
N GLY A 201 -6.70 35.49 1.19
CA GLY A 201 -7.50 34.75 2.19
C GLY A 201 -6.77 34.34 3.47
N GLN A 202 -5.70 35.04 3.84
CA GLN A 202 -5.12 35.05 5.18
C GLN A 202 -4.93 36.52 5.57
N PRO A 203 -5.06 36.96 6.84
CA PRO A 203 -6.05 36.64 7.87
C PRO A 203 -6.69 37.93 8.47
N ALA A 204 -7.89 37.88 9.08
CA ALA A 204 -8.33 38.87 10.08
C ALA A 204 -9.60 38.43 10.86
N ALA A 205 -9.33 37.91 12.07
CA ALA A 205 -10.15 37.72 13.28
C ALA A 205 -11.66 38.09 13.34
N ALA A 206 -12.45 37.15 13.89
CA ALA A 206 -13.35 37.40 15.03
C ALA A 206 -13.52 36.10 15.85
N GLN A 207 -13.06 36.11 17.10
CA GLN A 207 -12.93 34.96 18.00
C GLN A 207 -14.26 34.56 18.67
N PRO A 208 -14.70 33.29 18.62
CA PRO A 208 -15.41 32.67 19.73
C PRO A 208 -14.43 32.46 20.89
N GLY A 209 -14.91 32.65 22.12
CA GLY A 209 -14.13 32.79 23.36
C GLY A 209 -12.78 32.08 23.34
N ARG A 210 -11.71 32.87 23.47
CA ARG A 210 -10.30 32.48 23.34
C ARG A 210 -10.08 31.08 23.95
N PRO A 211 -9.96 29.99 23.15
CA PRO A 211 -9.18 28.85 23.60
C PRO A 211 -7.80 29.41 24.00
N PRO A 212 -7.15 28.91 25.07
CA PRO A 212 -5.82 29.38 25.45
C PRO A 212 -5.00 29.43 24.17
N ALA A 213 -4.51 30.63 23.82
CA ALA A 213 -3.94 30.91 22.50
C ALA A 213 -3.08 29.72 22.10
N GLU A 214 -3.47 29.03 21.02
CA GLU A 214 -2.70 27.91 20.52
C GLU A 214 -1.30 28.47 20.33
N ARG A 215 -0.39 28.05 21.22
CA ARG A 215 0.95 28.61 21.29
C ARG A 215 1.63 27.95 20.11
N VAL A 216 1.51 28.60 18.96
CA VAL A 216 2.30 28.25 17.77
C VAL A 216 3.73 28.45 18.22
N VAL A 217 4.38 27.37 18.62
CA VAL A 217 5.82 27.37 18.86
C VAL A 217 6.41 27.79 17.53
N PRO A 218 7.02 28.98 17.43
CA PRO A 218 7.48 29.49 16.15
C PRO A 218 8.45 28.49 15.55
N PHE A 219 8.29 28.24 14.27
CA PHE A 219 9.23 27.46 13.52
C PHE A 219 10.52 28.29 13.38
N GLU A 220 11.50 28.05 14.26
CA GLU A 220 12.77 28.77 14.27
C GLU A 220 13.84 27.99 13.48
N GLY A 221 14.10 28.43 12.24
CA GLY A 221 15.15 27.86 11.39
C GLY A 221 15.12 28.42 9.96
N ASP A 222 16.20 28.19 9.20
CA ASP A 222 16.27 28.53 7.78
C ASP A 222 15.21 27.71 6.98
N PRO A 223 14.37 28.33 6.14
CA PRO A 223 13.41 27.62 5.30
C PRO A 223 14.04 26.65 4.29
N THR A 224 15.35 26.74 4.00
CA THR A 224 16.01 25.78 3.10
C THR A 224 16.17 24.40 3.72
N PRO A 225 15.83 23.30 3.02
CA PRO A 225 16.14 21.94 3.46
C PRO A 225 17.64 21.77 3.68
N ALA A 226 18.05 21.10 4.75
CA ALA A 226 19.48 20.86 4.96
C ALA A 226 20.03 19.94 3.86
N PRO A 227 21.27 20.18 3.41
CA PRO A 227 21.89 19.35 2.38
C PRO A 227 22.07 17.91 2.85
N ASN A 228 22.10 16.97 1.88
CA ASN A 228 22.47 15.59 2.14
C ASN A 228 23.82 15.52 2.88
N GLY A 229 23.85 14.78 3.99
CA GLY A 229 25.03 14.70 4.86
C GLY A 229 25.15 15.84 5.87
N TYR A 230 24.06 16.57 6.16
CA TYR A 230 23.99 17.56 7.24
C TYR A 230 24.61 17.03 8.54
N ARG A 231 25.51 17.85 9.12
CA ARG A 231 26.08 17.62 10.45
C ARG A 231 25.90 18.87 11.29
N ARG A 232 25.49 18.68 12.54
CA ARG A 232 25.34 19.79 13.49
C ARG A 232 26.70 20.39 13.81
N ALA A 233 26.70 21.69 14.13
CA ALA A 233 27.91 22.40 14.54
C ALA A 233 28.63 21.66 15.68
N GLY A 234 29.96 21.56 15.59
CA GLY A 234 30.79 20.86 16.58
C GLY A 234 30.95 19.35 16.36
N VAL A 235 30.03 18.68 15.64
CA VAL A 235 30.10 17.22 15.41
C VAL A 235 31.33 16.84 14.59
N ALA A 236 31.63 17.57 13.52
CA ALA A 236 32.80 17.31 12.69
C ALA A 236 34.12 17.43 13.48
N ALA A 237 34.26 18.47 14.30
CA ALA A 237 35.42 18.67 15.15
C ALA A 237 35.54 17.59 16.24
N ALA A 238 34.41 17.14 16.80
CA ALA A 238 34.39 16.07 17.77
C ALA A 238 34.81 14.72 17.18
N LEU A 239 34.33 14.39 15.98
CA LEU A 239 34.74 13.17 15.27
C LEU A 239 36.22 13.21 14.87
N ALA A 240 36.74 14.36 14.44
CA ALA A 240 38.16 14.55 14.16
C ALA A 240 39.03 14.30 15.40
N ARG A 241 38.60 14.79 16.58
CA ARG A 241 39.28 14.53 17.85
C ARG A 241 39.31 13.04 18.20
N VAL A 242 38.16 12.35 18.11
CA VAL A 242 38.09 10.91 18.40
C VAL A 242 38.93 10.11 17.39
N THR A 243 38.93 10.51 16.12
CA THR A 243 39.78 9.93 15.08
C THR A 243 41.27 10.07 15.42
N ALA A 244 41.68 11.26 15.87
CA ALA A 244 43.07 11.50 16.28
C ALA A 244 43.46 10.70 17.54
N GLU A 245 42.53 10.47 18.46
CA GLU A 245 42.78 9.70 19.68
C GLU A 245 43.04 8.21 19.37
N GLN A 246 42.25 7.62 18.46
CA GLN A 246 42.31 6.19 18.15
C GLN A 246 43.14 5.84 16.90
N GLY A 247 43.60 6.84 16.14
CA GLY A 247 44.43 6.67 14.94
C GLY A 247 43.69 6.24 13.67
N GLN A 248 42.37 6.05 13.72
CA GLN A 248 41.52 5.68 12.58
C GLN A 248 40.13 6.29 12.70
N ALA A 249 39.40 6.42 11.59
CA ALA A 249 38.05 6.98 11.62
C ALA A 249 37.08 6.04 12.36
N PRO A 250 36.23 6.55 13.27
CA PRO A 250 35.25 5.72 13.97
C PRO A 250 34.15 5.25 13.02
N LEU A 251 33.65 4.03 13.21
CA LEU A 251 32.42 3.57 12.54
C LEU A 251 31.24 4.31 13.16
N ALA A 252 30.47 5.02 12.33
CA ALA A 252 29.39 5.89 12.80
C ALA A 252 28.12 5.69 11.97
N ALA A 253 27.00 5.49 12.64
CA ALA A 253 25.67 5.69 12.08
C ALA A 253 25.18 7.10 12.46
N PHE A 254 24.49 7.78 11.56
CA PHE A 254 23.93 9.11 11.80
C PHE A 254 22.43 9.08 11.63
N GLU A 255 21.73 9.87 12.45
CA GLU A 255 20.34 10.23 12.17
C GLU A 255 20.29 11.50 11.32
N PRO A 256 19.74 11.44 10.09
CA PRO A 256 19.77 12.56 9.14
C PRO A 256 19.16 13.85 9.68
N TRP A 257 18.12 13.77 10.52
CA TRP A 257 17.44 14.93 11.10
C TRP A 257 18.18 15.55 12.29
N ARG A 258 18.87 14.77 13.14
CA ARG A 258 19.62 15.31 14.29
C ARG A 258 20.97 15.92 13.88
N GLY A 259 21.59 15.36 12.83
CA GLY A 259 22.94 15.74 12.39
C GLY A 259 24.03 15.33 13.37
N THR A 260 23.75 14.38 14.27
CA THR A 260 24.65 13.80 15.27
C THR A 260 24.77 12.28 15.03
N PRO A 261 25.89 11.63 15.43
CA PRO A 261 25.99 10.18 15.39
C PRO A 261 24.96 9.55 16.34
N SER A 262 24.16 8.62 15.85
CA SER A 262 23.22 7.82 16.66
C SER A 262 23.90 6.59 17.27
N MET A 263 24.88 6.05 16.57
CA MET A 263 25.80 5.02 17.06
C MET A 263 27.22 5.35 16.63
N LEU A 264 28.17 5.15 17.52
CA LEU A 264 29.59 5.41 17.27
C LEU A 264 30.44 4.35 17.94
N SER A 265 31.20 3.59 17.15
CA SER A 265 32.29 2.76 17.67
C SER A 265 33.55 3.61 17.77
N LEU A 266 34.21 3.57 18.92
CA LEU A 266 35.40 4.37 19.18
C LEU A 266 36.36 3.65 20.15
N SER A 267 37.56 4.19 20.33
CA SER A 267 38.47 3.79 21.41
C SER A 267 38.98 5.06 22.09
N SER A 268 38.19 5.58 23.03
CA SER A 268 38.50 6.84 23.74
C SER A 268 38.76 6.57 25.21
N ARG A 269 39.80 7.18 25.77
CA ARG A 269 40.12 7.05 27.19
C ARG A 269 39.06 7.73 28.04
N LEU A 270 38.56 7.01 29.04
CA LEU A 270 37.58 7.54 29.99
C LEU A 270 38.15 8.73 30.77
N GLY A 271 39.43 8.67 31.17
CA GLY A 271 40.17 9.80 31.75
C GLY A 271 39.55 10.41 33.03
N GLY A 272 38.79 9.63 33.80
CA GLY A 272 38.02 10.07 34.96
C GLY A 272 36.75 9.25 35.11
N ASP A 273 35.60 9.92 35.18
CA ASP A 273 34.26 9.32 35.23
C ASP A 273 33.48 9.54 33.91
N VAL A 274 32.37 8.81 33.76
CA VAL A 274 31.53 8.90 32.55
C VAL A 274 30.94 10.31 32.35
N PRO A 275 30.43 11.01 33.39
CA PRO A 275 30.01 12.41 33.25
C PRO A 275 31.12 13.33 32.75
N GLY A 276 32.37 13.17 33.23
CA GLY A 276 33.53 13.91 32.76
C GLY A 276 33.85 13.61 31.29
N TRP A 277 33.72 12.35 30.86
CA TRP A 277 33.90 11.98 29.46
C TRP A 277 32.81 12.59 28.55
N LEU A 278 31.54 12.56 28.98
CA LEU A 278 30.43 13.20 28.27
C LEU A 278 30.65 14.70 28.09
N ARG A 279 31.10 15.41 29.14
CA ARG A 279 31.45 16.85 29.04
C ARG A 279 32.50 17.13 27.98
N ARG A 280 33.62 16.41 28.01
CA ARG A 280 34.72 16.60 27.06
C ARG A 280 34.31 16.25 25.63
N ASN A 281 33.30 15.39 25.47
CA ASN A 281 32.81 14.94 24.17
C ASN A 281 31.43 15.53 23.78
N SER A 282 31.00 16.64 24.39
CA SER A 282 29.68 17.26 24.15
C SER A 282 29.41 17.56 22.66
N GLY A 283 30.45 17.84 21.87
CA GLY A 283 30.33 18.04 20.43
C GLY A 283 29.81 16.82 19.65
N LEU A 284 29.96 15.59 20.15
CA LEU A 284 29.34 14.39 19.55
C LEU A 284 27.82 14.40 19.66
N PHE A 285 27.28 15.12 20.65
CA PHE A 285 25.85 15.25 20.92
C PHE A 285 25.26 16.52 20.31
N GLY A 286 26.08 17.35 19.66
CA GLY A 286 25.64 18.62 19.09
C GLY A 286 25.14 19.64 20.12
N VAL A 287 25.60 19.55 21.37
CA VAL A 287 25.25 20.47 22.47
C VAL A 287 26.51 21.01 23.16
N ALA A 288 26.37 22.12 23.89
CA ALA A 288 27.47 22.74 24.62
C ALA A 288 27.97 21.91 25.82
N ASP A 289 27.03 21.33 26.59
CA ASP A 289 27.33 20.43 27.71
C ASP A 289 26.31 19.30 27.76
N ALA A 290 26.71 18.11 27.29
CA ALA A 290 25.85 16.92 27.32
C ALA A 290 25.58 16.44 28.74
N SER A 291 26.55 16.57 29.66
CA SER A 291 26.39 16.10 31.04
C SER A 291 25.38 16.91 31.84
N ALA A 292 25.22 18.20 31.51
CA ALA A 292 24.24 19.07 32.16
C ALA A 292 22.81 18.60 31.88
N GLN A 293 22.57 18.06 30.67
CA GLN A 293 21.26 17.59 30.21
C GLN A 293 21.03 16.11 30.47
N LEU A 294 22.05 15.33 30.81
CA LEU A 294 21.91 13.89 31.01
C LEU A 294 21.80 13.55 32.50
N ARG A 295 20.88 12.64 32.84
CA ARG A 295 20.74 12.06 34.18
C ARG A 295 20.95 10.56 34.13
N PRO A 296 21.67 9.95 35.10
CA PRO A 296 21.87 8.51 35.12
C PRO A 296 20.53 7.78 35.18
N LEU A 297 20.34 6.82 34.27
CA LEU A 297 19.15 5.99 34.20
C LEU A 297 19.41 4.59 34.78
N ARG A 298 20.47 3.92 34.32
CA ARG A 298 20.88 2.60 34.80
C ARG A 298 22.33 2.29 34.46
N GLU A 299 22.92 1.37 35.21
CA GLU A 299 24.23 0.80 34.92
C GLU A 299 24.12 -0.72 34.84
N GLN A 300 24.76 -1.31 33.84
CA GLN A 300 24.81 -2.76 33.61
C GLN A 300 26.26 -3.20 33.52
N ARG A 301 26.58 -4.39 34.05
CA ARG A 301 27.91 -4.98 33.97
C ARG A 301 27.80 -6.40 33.40
N GLU A 302 28.55 -6.66 32.35
CA GLU A 302 28.56 -7.97 31.70
C GLU A 302 29.42 -8.97 32.46
N ARG A 303 29.20 -10.27 32.23
CA ARG A 303 30.01 -11.34 32.84
C ARG A 303 31.48 -11.26 32.43
N THR A 304 31.75 -10.74 31.24
CA THR A 304 33.06 -10.50 30.66
C THR A 304 33.75 -9.25 31.23
N GLY A 305 33.03 -8.42 31.99
CA GLY A 305 33.55 -7.31 32.78
C GLY A 305 33.26 -5.92 32.24
N GLU A 306 32.76 -5.81 31.00
CA GLU A 306 32.33 -4.57 30.35
C GLU A 306 31.24 -3.87 31.15
N ARG A 307 31.17 -2.55 31.00
CA ARG A 307 30.26 -1.70 31.79
C ARG A 307 29.48 -0.77 30.88
N HIS A 308 28.16 -0.80 30.96
CA HIS A 308 27.26 0.02 30.15
C HIS A 308 26.52 1.01 31.05
N VAL A 309 26.80 2.30 30.87
CA VAL A 309 26.19 3.38 31.67
C VAL A 309 25.18 4.12 30.79
N TRP A 310 23.91 4.04 31.17
CA TRP A 310 22.80 4.64 30.44
C TRP A 310 22.31 5.91 31.12
N PHE A 311 21.96 6.90 30.31
CA PHE A 311 21.43 8.19 30.72
C PHE A 311 20.15 8.51 29.95
N GLU A 312 19.30 9.32 30.56
CA GLU A 312 18.13 9.94 29.94
C GLU A 312 18.29 11.47 29.91
N GLN A 313 17.80 12.11 28.85
CA GLN A 313 17.88 13.56 28.71
C GLN A 313 16.81 14.23 29.57
N HIS A 314 17.20 15.32 30.22
CA HIS A 314 16.33 16.19 31.00
C HIS A 314 16.53 17.64 30.61
N VAL A 315 15.42 18.39 30.52
CA VAL A 315 15.44 19.85 30.38
C VAL A 315 14.57 20.45 31.48
N GLY A 316 15.16 21.35 32.28
CA GLY A 316 14.48 21.97 33.42
C GLY A 316 13.93 20.98 34.45
N GLY A 317 14.57 19.81 34.58
CA GLY A 317 14.16 18.74 35.51
C GLY A 317 13.07 17.80 34.97
N VAL A 318 12.59 18.01 33.74
CA VAL A 318 11.61 17.12 33.10
C VAL A 318 12.31 16.21 32.09
N PRO A 319 12.06 14.89 32.10
CA PRO A 319 12.64 13.96 31.14
C PRO A 319 12.11 14.20 29.72
N VAL A 320 12.97 14.05 28.71
CA VAL A 320 12.60 14.10 27.29
C VAL A 320 12.26 12.69 26.82
N TYR A 321 11.02 12.49 26.38
CA TYR A 321 10.52 11.17 25.98
C TYR A 321 11.29 10.60 24.79
N GLY A 322 11.59 9.29 24.84
CA GLY A 322 12.29 8.58 23.76
C GLY A 322 13.81 8.79 23.69
N THR A 323 14.40 9.61 24.57
CA THR A 323 15.84 9.90 24.55
C THR A 323 16.64 8.98 25.48
N ARG A 324 17.72 8.40 24.96
CA ARG A 324 18.69 7.57 25.69
C ARG A 324 20.12 7.78 25.18
N VAL A 325 21.06 7.89 26.10
CA VAL A 325 22.50 7.91 25.80
C VAL A 325 23.16 6.77 26.56
N GLY A 326 23.85 5.87 25.84
CA GLY A 326 24.60 4.75 26.38
C GLY A 326 26.09 4.93 26.18
N VAL A 327 26.86 4.93 27.26
CA VAL A 327 28.34 4.92 27.23
C VAL A 327 28.81 3.52 27.61
N HIS A 328 29.43 2.83 26.65
CA HIS A 328 29.84 1.44 26.79
C HIS A 328 31.35 1.36 26.96
N LEU A 329 31.78 0.78 28.08
CA LEU A 329 33.17 0.70 28.50
C LEU A 329 33.69 -0.73 28.38
N ASP A 330 34.98 -0.82 28.06
CA ASP A 330 35.74 -2.06 28.06
C ASP A 330 35.73 -2.76 29.43
N ALA A 331 36.17 -4.03 29.46
CA ALA A 331 36.23 -4.82 30.69
C ALA A 331 37.13 -4.20 31.78
N THR A 332 38.08 -3.33 31.39
CA THR A 332 38.95 -2.60 32.33
C THR A 332 38.27 -1.38 32.96
N GLY A 333 37.16 -0.91 32.36
CA GLY A 333 36.45 0.31 32.75
C GLY A 333 37.24 1.60 32.45
N ARG A 334 38.28 1.54 31.61
CA ARG A 334 39.17 2.66 31.31
C ARG A 334 38.97 3.23 29.92
N THR A 335 38.31 2.49 29.03
CA THR A 335 38.13 2.86 27.62
C THR A 335 36.66 2.85 27.26
N VAL A 336 36.17 3.91 26.61
CA VAL A 336 34.85 3.95 25.96
C VAL A 336 35.00 3.34 24.58
N GLU A 337 34.33 2.21 24.35
CA GLU A 337 34.41 1.43 23.12
C GLU A 337 33.23 1.69 22.16
N PHE A 338 32.11 2.12 22.73
CA PHE A 338 30.89 2.40 21.97
C PHE A 338 30.05 3.49 22.62
N LEU A 339 29.34 4.25 21.78
CA LEU A 339 28.38 5.27 22.17
C LEU A 339 27.06 5.01 21.44
N THR A 340 25.99 4.85 22.21
CA THR A 340 24.60 4.92 21.72
C THR A 340 24.05 6.31 22.04
N ASN A 341 23.44 7.00 21.08
CA ASN A 341 23.02 8.38 21.25
C ASN A 341 21.67 8.67 20.58
N SER A 342 20.70 9.08 21.40
CA SER A 342 19.43 9.66 20.93
C SER A 342 19.09 10.95 21.68
N LEU A 343 20.12 11.67 22.15
CA LEU A 343 19.95 13.00 22.71
C LEU A 343 19.39 13.93 21.62
N GLU A 344 18.34 14.67 21.95
CA GLU A 344 17.73 15.66 21.06
C GLU A 344 18.37 17.05 21.26
N PRO A 345 19.19 17.53 20.32
CA PRO A 345 19.78 18.86 20.41
C PRO A 345 18.76 19.95 20.09
N ASP A 346 18.89 21.12 20.74
CA ASP A 346 18.17 22.37 20.41
C ASP A 346 16.63 22.33 20.48
N LEU A 347 16.09 21.61 21.48
CA LEU A 347 14.67 21.63 21.82
C LEU A 347 14.14 23.07 22.09
N ILE A 348 12.95 23.37 21.59
CA ILE A 348 12.18 24.56 21.95
C ILE A 348 11.24 24.19 23.09
N VAL A 349 11.68 24.43 24.33
CA VAL A 349 10.92 24.12 25.54
C VAL A 349 10.25 25.37 26.08
N ASP A 350 8.93 25.36 25.95
CA ASP A 350 8.07 26.50 26.25
C ASP A 350 7.70 26.64 27.74
N ARG A 351 7.74 25.51 28.45
CA ARG A 351 7.42 25.35 29.87
C ARG A 351 7.89 23.99 30.38
N VAL A 352 8.10 23.91 31.68
CA VAL A 352 8.47 22.66 32.39
C VAL A 352 7.53 22.35 33.56
N SER A 353 6.45 23.12 33.71
CA SER A 353 5.39 22.90 34.71
C SER A 353 4.02 22.76 34.04
N ALA A 354 3.23 21.81 34.54
CA ALA A 354 1.90 21.53 34.03
C ALA A 354 0.87 22.55 34.54
N ALA A 355 -0.04 22.99 33.67
CA ALA A 355 -1.22 23.77 34.05
C ALA A 355 -2.46 22.88 34.26
N VAL A 356 -2.49 21.70 33.63
CA VAL A 356 -3.52 20.68 33.78
C VAL A 356 -3.02 19.60 34.75
N SER A 357 -3.90 19.12 35.64
CA SER A 357 -3.54 18.08 36.61
C SER A 357 -3.43 16.69 35.97
N ALA A 358 -2.70 15.79 36.61
CA ALA A 358 -2.55 14.39 36.20
C ALA A 358 -3.91 13.65 36.13
N GLU A 359 -4.83 13.96 37.05
CA GLU A 359 -6.18 13.37 37.10
C GLU A 359 -7.01 13.83 35.90
N THR A 360 -6.94 15.12 35.56
CA THR A 360 -7.63 15.67 34.39
C THR A 360 -7.06 15.09 33.10
N ALA A 361 -5.75 14.97 33.00
CA ALA A 361 -5.09 14.33 31.86
C ALA A 361 -5.51 12.86 31.71
N THR A 362 -5.55 12.12 32.83
CA THR A 362 -6.02 10.74 32.86
C THR A 362 -7.48 10.62 32.41
N ALA A 363 -8.36 11.50 32.91
CA ALA A 363 -9.76 11.53 32.51
C ALA A 363 -9.94 11.81 31.01
N ASN A 364 -9.09 12.67 30.44
CA ASN A 364 -9.09 12.94 28.99
C ASN A 364 -8.58 11.75 28.18
N ALA A 365 -7.50 11.09 28.61
CA ALA A 365 -7.01 9.88 27.96
C ALA A 365 -8.03 8.72 28.02
N ARG A 366 -8.77 8.58 29.12
CA ARG A 366 -9.86 7.61 29.26
C ARG A 366 -11.01 7.85 28.29
N ARG A 367 -11.15 9.02 27.67
CA ARG A 367 -12.13 9.19 26.58
C ARG A 367 -11.75 8.40 25.32
N ALA A 368 -10.45 8.17 25.12
CA ALA A 368 -9.93 7.33 24.03
C ALA A 368 -9.93 5.84 24.40
N LEU A 369 -9.82 5.50 25.70
CA LEU A 369 -9.96 4.13 26.20
C LEU A 369 -10.82 4.11 27.49
N PRO A 370 -12.17 4.12 27.37
CA PRO A 370 -13.10 4.27 28.51
C PRO A 370 -12.90 3.25 29.62
N ASP A 371 -12.65 2.00 29.23
CA ASP A 371 -12.47 0.88 30.14
C ASP A 371 -10.99 0.67 30.57
N GLY A 372 -10.06 1.48 30.06
CA GLY A 372 -8.63 1.33 30.30
C GLY A 372 -8.23 1.63 31.75
N SER A 373 -7.54 0.73 32.41
CA SER A 373 -6.92 0.94 33.72
C SER A 373 -5.55 1.62 33.61
N LEU A 374 -5.16 2.47 34.57
CA LEU A 374 -3.81 3.03 34.60
C LEU A 374 -2.80 1.93 34.92
N VAL A 375 -1.77 1.79 34.09
CA VAL A 375 -0.64 0.88 34.34
C VAL A 375 0.28 1.46 35.41
N GLU A 376 0.48 2.77 35.38
CA GLU A 376 1.27 3.52 36.35
C GLU A 376 0.71 4.94 36.52
N PRO A 377 1.07 5.66 37.61
CA PRO A 377 0.70 7.07 37.75
C PRO A 377 1.19 7.90 36.55
N ALA A 378 0.38 8.85 36.10
CA ALA A 378 0.73 9.70 34.96
C ALA A 378 2.02 10.49 35.24
N LYS A 379 2.93 10.53 34.26
CA LYS A 379 4.24 11.18 34.36
C LYS A 379 4.35 12.33 33.39
N LEU A 380 5.13 13.34 33.75
CA LEU A 380 5.35 14.50 32.90
C LEU A 380 6.58 14.27 32.02
N TYR A 381 6.43 14.46 30.72
CA TYR A 381 7.53 14.39 29.75
C TYR A 381 7.53 15.59 28.81
N LEU A 382 8.72 15.93 28.32
CA LEU A 382 8.87 16.74 27.12
C LEU A 382 8.81 15.81 25.90
N LEU A 383 7.84 16.04 25.03
CA LEU A 383 7.61 15.30 23.79
C LEU A 383 8.07 16.16 22.60
N PRO A 384 9.22 15.86 21.98
CA PRO A 384 9.66 16.54 20.76
C PRO A 384 8.69 16.24 19.62
N ALA A 385 8.31 17.27 18.85
CA ALA A 385 7.61 17.10 17.58
C ALA A 385 8.60 16.63 16.49
N GLY A 386 8.10 16.26 15.32
CA GLY A 386 8.95 15.84 14.18
C GLY A 386 10.11 16.81 13.94
N ALA A 387 11.33 16.26 13.84
CA ALA A 387 12.56 17.04 13.72
C ALA A 387 12.94 17.24 12.26
N ASP A 388 13.19 18.49 11.88
CA ASP A 388 13.74 18.85 10.57
C ASP A 388 15.25 19.08 10.66
N PRO A 389 16.05 18.57 9.71
CA PRO A 389 17.49 18.82 9.64
C PRO A 389 17.82 20.33 9.71
N GLY A 390 18.72 20.72 10.61
CA GLY A 390 19.18 22.11 10.74
C GLY A 390 18.26 23.04 11.53
N ARG A 391 17.14 22.53 12.06
CA ARG A 391 16.14 23.35 12.77
C ARG A 391 16.05 22.99 14.25
N ARG A 392 15.49 23.92 15.03
CA ARG A 392 15.17 23.68 16.44
C ARG A 392 13.85 22.89 16.53
N THR A 393 13.77 21.94 17.45
CA THR A 393 12.62 21.01 17.54
C THR A 393 11.53 21.55 18.46
N PRO A 394 10.32 21.88 17.95
CA PRO A 394 9.19 22.24 18.80
C PRO A 394 8.91 21.13 19.80
N THR A 395 8.75 21.46 21.08
CA THR A 395 8.61 20.44 22.14
C THR A 395 7.41 20.75 23.01
N VAL A 396 6.50 19.78 23.13
CA VAL A 396 5.30 19.89 23.96
C VAL A 396 5.55 19.26 25.32
N LEU A 397 5.21 19.96 26.39
CA LEU A 397 5.13 19.36 27.72
C LEU A 397 3.83 18.56 27.80
N ALA A 398 3.91 17.24 28.02
CA ALA A 398 2.74 16.36 28.02
C ALA A 398 2.75 15.39 29.22
N TRP A 399 1.56 15.11 29.73
CA TRP A 399 1.31 13.97 30.61
C TRP A 399 1.32 12.69 29.78
N HIS A 400 2.22 11.78 30.09
CA HIS A 400 2.19 10.39 29.65
C HIS A 400 1.24 9.61 30.56
N VAL A 401 0.15 9.12 29.98
CA VAL A 401 -0.90 8.35 30.62
C VAL A 401 -0.92 6.98 29.98
N TRP A 402 -0.39 5.98 30.67
CA TRP A 402 -0.39 4.61 30.18
C TRP A 402 -1.64 3.87 30.64
N LEU A 403 -2.54 3.60 29.71
CA LEU A 403 -3.76 2.84 29.96
C LEU A 403 -3.67 1.43 29.36
N THR A 404 -4.24 0.45 30.05
CA THR A 404 -4.42 -0.91 29.58
C THR A 404 -5.85 -1.38 29.82
N ASP A 405 -6.50 -1.92 28.79
CA ASP A 405 -7.73 -2.69 28.92
C ASP A 405 -7.41 -4.16 28.61
N VAL A 406 -7.27 -4.94 29.67
CA VAL A 406 -6.96 -6.38 29.59
C VAL A 406 -8.08 -7.18 28.93
N ARG A 407 -9.32 -6.69 28.89
CA ARG A 407 -10.43 -7.38 28.22
C ARG A 407 -10.37 -7.18 26.71
N GLN A 408 -9.85 -6.05 26.26
CA GLN A 408 -9.71 -5.72 24.83
C GLN A 408 -8.32 -6.04 24.28
N GLY A 409 -7.37 -6.47 25.12
CA GLY A 409 -5.98 -6.71 24.70
C GLY A 409 -5.24 -5.42 24.30
N VAL A 410 -5.75 -4.25 24.68
CA VAL A 410 -5.20 -2.95 24.26
C VAL A 410 -4.38 -2.35 25.39
N SER A 411 -3.13 -2.03 25.09
CA SER A 411 -2.24 -1.24 25.96
C SER A 411 -1.76 -0.04 25.15
N THR A 412 -1.93 1.18 25.67
CA THR A 412 -1.58 2.41 24.92
C THR A 412 -1.06 3.48 25.84
N SER A 413 0.02 4.13 25.42
CA SER A 413 0.56 5.33 26.04
C SER A 413 -0.06 6.56 25.39
N TYR A 414 -0.93 7.25 26.11
CA TYR A 414 -1.53 8.52 25.68
C TYR A 414 -0.70 9.70 26.16
N PHE A 415 -0.44 10.66 25.28
CA PHE A 415 0.22 11.91 25.62
C PHE A 415 -0.80 13.03 25.59
N VAL A 416 -1.02 13.65 26.74
CA VAL A 416 -1.99 14.72 26.93
C VAL A 416 -1.24 16.01 27.23
N ASP A 417 -1.42 17.03 26.40
CA ASP A 417 -0.82 18.35 26.56
C ASP A 417 -1.02 18.87 27.99
N ALA A 418 0.08 19.14 28.69
CA ALA A 418 0.06 19.53 30.09
C ALA A 418 -0.40 20.99 30.30
N ALA A 419 -0.55 21.78 29.25
CA ALA A 419 -1.09 23.13 29.29
C ALA A 419 -2.59 23.18 28.96
N THR A 420 -3.04 22.40 27.98
CA THR A 420 -4.40 22.48 27.43
C THR A 420 -5.28 21.28 27.79
N GLY A 421 -4.69 20.15 28.15
CA GLY A 421 -5.41 18.91 28.42
C GLY A 421 -5.83 18.16 27.15
N ARG A 422 -5.42 18.63 25.97
CA ARG A 422 -5.71 18.00 24.68
C ARG A 422 -4.85 16.76 24.47
N LEU A 423 -5.41 15.68 23.93
CA LEU A 423 -4.62 14.54 23.47
C LEU A 423 -3.76 15.00 22.27
N VAL A 424 -2.44 14.84 22.39
CA VAL A 424 -1.47 15.28 21.38
C VAL A 424 -0.86 14.13 20.60
N TYR A 425 -0.70 12.98 21.24
CA TYR A 425 -0.12 11.79 20.62
C TYR A 425 -0.60 10.54 21.36
N ALA A 426 -0.61 9.41 20.67
CA ALA A 426 -0.85 8.11 21.28
C ALA A 426 0.16 7.12 20.68
N LEU A 427 0.83 6.37 21.55
CA LEU A 427 1.77 5.33 21.16
C LEU A 427 1.20 3.98 21.61
N PRO A 428 0.78 3.11 20.68
CA PRO A 428 0.40 1.74 21.00
C PRO A 428 1.53 1.06 21.79
N ARG A 429 1.14 0.36 22.85
CA ARG A 429 2.03 -0.44 23.73
C ARG A 429 1.64 -1.91 23.69
N THR A 430 0.68 -2.27 22.86
CA THR A 430 0.40 -3.64 22.45
C THR A 430 1.53 -4.06 21.52
N ALA A 431 2.68 -4.38 22.09
CA ALA A 431 3.88 -4.67 21.31
C ALA A 431 4.14 -6.17 21.18
N HIS A 432 3.43 -7.04 21.91
CA HIS A 432 3.81 -8.46 22.06
C HIS A 432 2.61 -9.40 22.27
N ALA A 433 1.41 -8.95 21.90
CA ALA A 433 0.23 -9.77 22.02
C ALA A 433 -0.24 -10.10 20.62
N LYS A 434 -0.14 -11.37 20.28
CA LYS A 434 -0.95 -12.01 19.24
C LYS A 434 -2.32 -11.33 19.18
N ASP A 435 -2.62 -10.62 18.08
CA ASP A 435 -3.90 -9.93 17.83
C ASP A 435 -4.54 -10.55 16.59
N ARG A 436 -5.46 -11.49 16.81
CA ARG A 436 -6.19 -12.17 15.73
C ARG A 436 -7.54 -11.53 15.50
N ARG A 437 -7.89 -11.31 14.24
CA ARG A 437 -9.20 -10.79 13.83
C ARG A 437 -9.75 -11.56 12.64
N ILE A 438 -10.79 -12.35 12.90
CA ILE A 438 -11.39 -13.23 11.89
C ILE A 438 -12.73 -12.66 11.46
N TYR A 439 -12.88 -12.40 10.17
CA TYR A 439 -14.05 -11.84 9.53
C TYR A 439 -14.73 -12.93 8.70
N ASP A 440 -16.04 -13.03 8.82
CA ASP A 440 -16.83 -14.05 8.15
C ASP A 440 -17.59 -13.46 6.97
N LEU A 441 -17.26 -13.91 5.74
CA LEU A 441 -17.80 -13.35 4.49
C LEU A 441 -18.98 -14.15 3.91
N ASN A 442 -19.46 -15.16 4.61
CA ASN A 442 -20.48 -16.05 4.07
C ASN A 442 -21.82 -15.34 3.80
N LYS A 443 -22.28 -15.39 2.54
CA LYS A 443 -23.58 -14.84 2.07
C LYS A 443 -23.75 -13.34 2.32
N LEU A 444 -22.66 -12.57 2.29
CA LEU A 444 -22.76 -11.13 2.20
C LEU A 444 -23.24 -10.76 0.80
N SER A 445 -24.23 -9.86 0.70
CA SER A 445 -24.52 -9.16 -0.55
C SER A 445 -23.28 -8.37 -0.97
N ASP A 446 -22.98 -8.29 -2.27
CA ASP A 446 -21.75 -7.76 -2.88
C ASP A 446 -21.26 -6.37 -2.35
N ASP A 447 -22.06 -5.67 -1.56
CA ASP A 447 -21.82 -4.30 -1.08
C ASP A 447 -21.38 -4.20 0.40
N LYS A 448 -21.21 -5.32 1.15
CA LYS A 448 -20.96 -5.27 2.60
C LYS A 448 -19.79 -6.15 3.03
N VAL A 449 -18.62 -5.55 3.27
CA VAL A 449 -17.56 -6.19 4.08
C VAL A 449 -17.91 -6.01 5.57
N PRO A 450 -17.79 -7.03 6.43
CA PRO A 450 -18.13 -6.89 7.85
C PRO A 450 -17.19 -5.89 8.53
N VAL A 451 -17.75 -4.89 9.20
CA VAL A 451 -16.97 -3.83 9.87
C VAL A 451 -16.35 -4.33 11.19
N SER A 452 -16.93 -5.37 11.79
CA SER A 452 -16.43 -6.00 13.02
C SER A 452 -16.03 -7.46 12.76
N PRO A 453 -14.94 -7.95 13.37
CA PRO A 453 -14.59 -9.35 13.29
C PRO A 453 -15.68 -10.21 13.93
N LYS A 454 -15.86 -11.42 13.39
CA LYS A 454 -16.73 -12.45 13.97
C LYS A 454 -16.11 -13.06 15.23
N ARG A 455 -14.78 -13.09 15.30
CA ARG A 455 -13.99 -13.48 16.47
C ARG A 455 -12.70 -12.66 16.51
N ALA A 456 -12.44 -12.00 17.63
CA ALA A 456 -11.22 -11.25 17.89
C ALA A 456 -10.40 -11.89 19.02
N GLU A 457 -9.18 -11.38 19.25
CA GLU A 457 -8.32 -11.88 20.32
C GLU A 457 -9.04 -11.87 21.68
N GLY A 458 -9.02 -13.02 22.36
CA GLY A 458 -9.65 -13.21 23.67
C GLY A 458 -11.14 -13.59 23.62
N ASP A 459 -11.78 -13.54 22.45
CA ASP A 459 -13.17 -13.96 22.31
C ASP A 459 -13.36 -15.47 22.49
N ARG A 460 -14.54 -15.85 22.97
CA ARG A 460 -14.98 -17.25 22.98
C ARG A 460 -15.20 -17.75 21.54
N PRO A 461 -15.15 -19.08 21.31
CA PRO A 461 -15.48 -19.67 20.01
C PRO A 461 -16.82 -19.15 19.46
N SER A 462 -16.83 -18.85 18.18
CA SER A 462 -17.94 -18.23 17.46
C SER A 462 -19.07 -19.23 17.13
N GLY A 463 -18.77 -20.53 17.17
CA GLY A 463 -19.66 -21.60 16.73
C GLY A 463 -19.70 -21.78 15.21
N ILE A 464 -18.83 -21.09 14.48
CA ILE A 464 -18.65 -21.23 13.04
C ILE A 464 -17.29 -21.86 12.81
N GLN A 465 -17.28 -23.09 12.29
CA GLN A 465 -16.08 -23.91 12.17
C GLN A 465 -14.92 -23.16 11.49
N ASP A 466 -15.11 -22.60 10.29
CA ASP A 466 -14.03 -21.89 9.59
C ASP A 466 -13.50 -20.66 10.34
N VAL A 467 -14.36 -19.96 11.09
CA VAL A 467 -13.92 -18.81 11.90
C VAL A 467 -13.08 -19.29 13.08
N ASP A 468 -13.49 -20.40 13.68
CA ASP A 468 -12.83 -20.94 14.86
C ASP A 468 -11.51 -21.64 14.51
N GLU A 469 -11.49 -22.41 13.42
CA GLU A 469 -10.28 -23.02 12.87
C GLU A 469 -9.26 -21.96 12.46
N ALA A 470 -9.64 -20.93 11.70
CA ALA A 470 -8.73 -19.85 11.32
C ALA A 470 -8.15 -19.13 12.55
N TYR A 471 -8.99 -18.84 13.56
CA TYR A 471 -8.55 -18.21 14.81
C TYR A 471 -7.51 -19.08 15.54
N ASP A 472 -7.81 -20.37 15.73
CA ASP A 472 -6.96 -21.26 16.52
C ASP A 472 -5.65 -21.57 15.75
N ASN A 473 -5.72 -21.82 14.43
CA ASN A 473 -4.56 -22.15 13.60
C ASN A 473 -3.62 -20.96 13.37
N LEU A 474 -4.14 -19.73 13.23
CA LEU A 474 -3.28 -18.53 13.26
C LEU A 474 -2.59 -18.37 14.62
N GLY A 475 -3.26 -18.78 15.69
CA GLY A 475 -2.68 -18.82 17.01
C GLY A 475 -1.50 -19.77 17.11
N HIS A 476 -1.66 -21.00 16.60
CA HIS A 476 -0.59 -22.00 16.57
C HIS A 476 0.60 -21.54 15.71
N THR A 477 0.33 -20.92 14.56
CA THR A 477 1.37 -20.45 13.65
C THR A 477 2.17 -19.30 14.27
N TYR A 478 1.49 -18.31 14.86
CA TYR A 478 2.16 -17.24 15.62
C TYR A 478 3.02 -17.82 16.75
N ASP A 479 2.48 -18.76 17.54
CA ASP A 479 3.20 -19.36 18.66
C ASP A 479 4.46 -20.08 18.19
N TYR A 480 4.39 -20.78 17.06
CA TYR A 480 5.56 -21.43 16.47
C TYR A 480 6.66 -20.41 16.14
N TYR A 481 6.34 -19.35 15.38
CA TYR A 481 7.32 -18.32 15.00
C TYR A 481 7.90 -17.61 16.23
N HIS A 482 7.04 -17.20 17.15
CA HIS A 482 7.44 -16.49 18.37
C HIS A 482 8.28 -17.37 19.30
N GLN A 483 7.87 -18.61 19.58
CA GLN A 483 8.57 -19.47 20.53
C GLN A 483 9.83 -20.11 19.93
N THR A 484 9.86 -20.37 18.61
CA THR A 484 10.99 -21.04 17.95
C THR A 484 12.07 -20.04 17.53
N PHE A 485 11.67 -18.87 17.02
CA PHE A 485 12.59 -17.90 16.41
C PHE A 485 12.62 -16.55 17.14
N GLY A 486 11.68 -16.29 18.05
CA GLY A 486 11.53 -14.97 18.67
C GLY A 486 10.91 -13.92 17.75
N ARG A 487 10.30 -14.34 16.62
CA ARG A 487 9.67 -13.44 15.66
C ARG A 487 8.29 -13.00 16.13
N ASP A 488 8.03 -11.70 16.16
CA ASP A 488 6.73 -11.16 16.57
C ASP A 488 5.80 -10.96 15.36
N SER A 489 4.93 -11.94 15.09
CA SER A 489 4.04 -11.98 13.93
C SER A 489 4.76 -12.12 12.57
N PHE A 490 4.05 -11.87 11.47
CA PHE A 490 4.59 -12.02 10.11
C PHE A 490 5.58 -10.92 9.72
N ASP A 491 5.54 -9.75 10.37
CA ASP A 491 6.37 -8.56 10.10
C ASP A 491 7.51 -8.34 11.12
N ASP A 492 7.59 -9.16 12.16
CA ASP A 492 8.49 -8.97 13.32
C ASP A 492 8.19 -7.73 14.18
N GLU A 493 7.05 -7.09 13.95
CA GLU A 493 6.62 -5.86 14.63
C GLU A 493 5.24 -6.00 15.30
N GLY A 494 4.74 -7.23 15.43
CA GLY A 494 3.46 -7.52 16.07
C GLY A 494 2.26 -7.26 15.15
N GLY A 495 2.45 -7.38 13.84
CA GLY A 495 1.42 -7.20 12.82
C GLY A 495 0.14 -7.97 13.12
N GLN A 496 -1.00 -7.34 12.87
CA GLN A 496 -2.31 -7.91 13.20
C GLN A 496 -2.62 -9.11 12.28
N LEU A 497 -3.02 -10.23 12.87
CA LEU A 497 -3.37 -11.45 12.14
C LEU A 497 -4.83 -11.38 11.68
N ARG A 498 -5.07 -10.77 10.53
CA ARG A 498 -6.40 -10.58 9.94
C ARG A 498 -6.73 -11.71 8.95
N ALA A 499 -7.89 -12.34 9.12
CA ALA A 499 -8.37 -13.35 8.17
C ALA A 499 -9.80 -13.08 7.71
N LEU A 500 -10.05 -13.17 6.40
CA LEU A 500 -11.37 -13.24 5.79
C LEU A 500 -11.68 -14.71 5.50
N VAL A 501 -12.74 -15.27 6.07
CA VAL A 501 -13.09 -16.68 5.89
C VAL A 501 -14.42 -16.86 5.16
N ARG A 502 -14.61 -18.04 4.57
CA ARG A 502 -15.81 -18.41 3.79
C ARG A 502 -16.05 -17.48 2.59
N VAL A 503 -14.94 -17.05 1.98
CA VAL A 503 -14.96 -16.26 0.75
C VAL A 503 -15.50 -17.10 -0.40
N ARG A 504 -16.27 -16.45 -1.28
CA ARG A 504 -16.95 -17.09 -2.41
C ARG A 504 -16.48 -16.49 -3.73
N GLN A 505 -16.39 -17.29 -4.78
CA GLN A 505 -16.11 -16.82 -6.14
C GLN A 505 -17.32 -16.13 -6.75
N ASN A 506 -18.52 -16.62 -6.42
CA ASN A 506 -19.80 -16.02 -6.74
C ASN A 506 -20.84 -16.46 -5.67
N PRO A 507 -22.06 -15.92 -5.65
CA PRO A 507 -23.04 -16.22 -4.60
C PRO A 507 -23.29 -17.71 -4.34
N ASP A 508 -23.19 -18.55 -5.38
CA ASP A 508 -23.50 -19.98 -5.33
C ASP A 508 -22.26 -20.88 -5.26
N ARG A 509 -21.07 -20.34 -5.52
CA ARG A 509 -19.82 -21.12 -5.61
C ARG A 509 -18.78 -20.65 -4.58
N PRO A 510 -18.45 -21.48 -3.57
CA PRO A 510 -17.38 -21.15 -2.64
C PRO A 510 -16.04 -21.06 -3.36
N MET A 511 -15.17 -20.18 -2.88
CA MET A 511 -13.79 -20.17 -3.32
C MET A 511 -13.11 -21.44 -2.83
N ARG A 512 -12.42 -22.15 -3.72
CA ARG A 512 -11.59 -23.32 -3.40
C ARG A 512 -10.12 -22.92 -3.48
N ASN A 513 -9.79 -21.90 -2.69
CA ASN A 513 -8.43 -21.40 -2.58
C ASN A 513 -8.23 -20.70 -1.23
N ALA A 514 -6.97 -20.47 -0.88
CA ALA A 514 -6.54 -19.56 0.17
C ALA A 514 -5.43 -18.65 -0.39
N MET A 515 -5.20 -17.50 0.25
CA MET A 515 -4.11 -16.58 -0.13
C MET A 515 -3.79 -15.61 1.00
N PHE A 516 -2.53 -15.19 1.09
CA PHE A 516 -2.13 -13.95 1.76
C PHE A 516 -2.08 -12.80 0.74
N ILE A 517 -2.72 -11.67 1.05
CA ILE A 517 -2.69 -10.47 0.21
C ILE A 517 -1.78 -9.42 0.87
N PRO A 518 -0.51 -9.29 0.44
CA PRO A 518 0.41 -8.27 0.94
C PRO A 518 0.04 -6.85 0.45
N ASP A 519 0.61 -5.82 1.09
CA ASP A 519 0.65 -4.39 0.72
C ASP A 519 -0.68 -3.63 0.71
N VAL A 520 -1.75 -4.26 0.24
CA VAL A 520 -3.05 -3.61 0.06
C VAL A 520 -3.88 -3.71 1.34
N ILE A 521 -3.86 -4.87 1.99
CA ILE A 521 -4.69 -5.16 3.16
C ILE A 521 -4.01 -6.00 4.26
N ASP A 522 -2.83 -6.58 4.01
CA ASP A 522 -2.08 -7.47 4.91
C ASP A 522 -2.99 -8.49 5.61
N THR A 523 -3.72 -9.25 4.79
CA THR A 523 -4.83 -10.08 5.25
C THR A 523 -4.82 -11.43 4.58
N MET A 524 -5.03 -12.47 5.38
CA MET A 524 -5.26 -13.83 4.90
C MET A 524 -6.70 -13.98 4.41
N VAL A 525 -6.89 -14.72 3.34
CA VAL A 525 -8.18 -14.93 2.70
C VAL A 525 -8.38 -16.42 2.50
N PHE A 526 -9.47 -16.96 3.05
CA PHE A 526 -9.77 -18.38 3.00
C PHE A 526 -11.16 -18.61 2.40
N GLY A 527 -11.20 -19.54 1.45
CA GLY A 527 -12.44 -20.16 1.00
C GLY A 527 -13.13 -20.93 2.12
N GLU A 528 -14.38 -21.34 1.86
CA GLU A 528 -15.11 -22.25 2.76
C GLU A 528 -14.35 -23.58 2.89
N GLU A 529 -14.16 -24.04 4.13
CA GLU A 529 -13.42 -25.26 4.52
C GLU A 529 -11.90 -25.26 4.24
N MET A 530 -11.31 -24.11 3.90
CA MET A 530 -9.88 -23.95 3.59
C MET A 530 -9.03 -23.56 4.81
N THR A 531 -9.58 -23.57 6.02
CA THR A 531 -8.94 -23.02 7.24
C THR A 531 -8.15 -24.04 8.05
N LYS A 532 -7.61 -25.07 7.37
CA LYS A 532 -6.83 -26.16 7.98
C LYS A 532 -5.44 -25.69 8.42
N LEU A 533 -4.86 -26.38 9.40
CA LEU A 533 -3.68 -25.90 10.13
C LEU A 533 -2.49 -25.62 9.22
N ASP A 534 -2.14 -26.58 8.39
CA ASP A 534 -1.09 -26.49 7.38
C ASP A 534 -1.37 -25.38 6.36
N VAL A 535 -2.60 -25.27 5.85
CA VAL A 535 -3.00 -24.19 4.92
C VAL A 535 -2.89 -22.82 5.58
N VAL A 536 -3.40 -22.64 6.79
CA VAL A 536 -3.32 -21.37 7.52
C VAL A 536 -1.86 -20.98 7.82
N ALA A 537 -1.03 -21.97 8.17
CA ALA A 537 0.38 -21.75 8.42
C ALA A 537 1.16 -21.41 7.13
N HIS A 538 0.80 -22.05 6.01
CA HIS A 538 1.30 -21.74 4.67
C HIS A 538 0.99 -20.28 4.30
N GLU A 539 -0.28 -19.85 4.43
CA GLU A 539 -0.66 -18.47 4.10
C GLU A 539 0.05 -17.43 4.97
N LEU A 540 0.15 -17.63 6.28
CA LEU A 540 0.86 -16.67 7.13
C LEU A 540 2.36 -16.60 6.79
N THR A 541 2.93 -17.70 6.32
CA THR A 541 4.35 -17.76 5.94
C THR A 541 4.64 -16.97 4.67
N HIS A 542 3.69 -16.82 3.74
CA HIS A 542 3.85 -15.85 2.65
C HIS A 542 4.10 -14.43 3.17
N GLY A 543 3.41 -14.03 4.25
CA GLY A 543 3.68 -12.76 4.93
C GLY A 543 5.10 -12.66 5.49
N VAL A 544 5.62 -13.74 6.09
CA VAL A 544 7.02 -13.78 6.56
C VAL A 544 8.00 -13.65 5.40
N THR A 545 7.75 -14.34 4.28
CA THR A 545 8.58 -14.26 3.08
C THR A 545 8.57 -12.84 2.50
N PHE A 546 7.39 -12.21 2.44
CA PHE A 546 7.21 -10.85 1.96
C PHE A 546 8.02 -9.83 2.79
N GLU A 547 7.92 -9.91 4.12
CA GLU A 547 8.61 -8.99 5.05
C GLU A 547 10.11 -9.26 5.21
N THR A 548 10.67 -10.22 4.48
CA THR A 548 12.08 -10.62 4.62
C THR A 548 12.81 -10.71 3.28
N ALA A 549 12.68 -11.83 2.58
CA ALA A 549 13.38 -12.06 1.31
C ALA A 549 12.70 -11.37 0.12
N ASP A 550 11.40 -11.04 0.25
CA ASP A 550 10.55 -10.50 -0.82
C ASP A 550 10.68 -11.31 -2.12
N LEU A 551 10.61 -12.64 -1.98
CA LEU A 551 10.76 -13.57 -3.10
C LEU A 551 9.66 -13.31 -4.13
N TRP A 552 10.07 -12.91 -5.33
CA TRP A 552 9.16 -12.67 -6.44
C TRP A 552 8.33 -13.92 -6.71
N TYR A 553 7.02 -13.76 -6.78
CA TYR A 553 6.07 -14.84 -6.96
C TYR A 553 5.99 -15.31 -8.42
N MET A 554 7.14 -15.72 -8.96
CA MET A 554 7.31 -16.21 -10.32
C MET A 554 8.54 -17.13 -10.42
N TYR A 555 8.46 -18.16 -11.26
CA TYR A 555 9.54 -19.11 -11.55
C TYR A 555 10.18 -19.69 -10.29
N GLN A 556 11.51 -19.83 -10.28
CA GLN A 556 12.23 -20.42 -9.14
C GLN A 556 12.08 -19.61 -7.85
N SER A 557 12.04 -18.27 -7.89
CA SER A 557 11.83 -17.47 -6.68
C SER A 557 10.42 -17.68 -6.13
N GLY A 558 9.42 -17.84 -7.00
CA GLY A 558 8.06 -18.16 -6.59
C GLY A 558 7.94 -19.59 -6.08
N ALA A 559 8.61 -20.54 -6.72
CA ALA A 559 8.68 -21.93 -6.24
C ALA A 559 9.39 -22.05 -4.89
N LEU A 560 10.40 -21.20 -4.64
CA LEU A 560 10.98 -21.05 -3.31
C LEU A 560 9.98 -20.45 -2.32
N ASN A 561 9.24 -19.41 -2.71
CA ASN A 561 8.21 -18.77 -1.88
C ASN A 561 7.17 -19.81 -1.42
N GLU A 562 6.58 -20.55 -2.37
CA GLU A 562 5.68 -21.69 -2.12
C GLU A 562 6.30 -22.76 -1.22
N SER A 563 7.53 -23.17 -1.54
CA SER A 563 8.19 -24.22 -0.77
C SER A 563 8.52 -23.79 0.67
N PHE A 564 8.90 -22.53 0.91
CA PHE A 564 9.07 -22.05 2.28
C PHE A 564 7.75 -22.05 3.05
N SER A 565 6.65 -21.67 2.40
CA SER A 565 5.30 -21.77 2.99
C SER A 565 4.93 -23.21 3.36
N ASP A 566 5.19 -24.19 2.49
CA ASP A 566 5.00 -25.62 2.78
C ASP A 566 5.91 -26.13 3.91
N ILE A 567 7.19 -25.74 3.90
CA ILE A 567 8.19 -26.11 4.92
C ILE A 567 7.73 -25.68 6.32
N PHE A 568 7.29 -24.43 6.45
CA PHE A 568 6.87 -23.92 7.74
C PHE A 568 5.46 -24.39 8.12
N ALA A 569 4.59 -24.71 7.16
CA ALA A 569 3.34 -25.39 7.44
C ALA A 569 3.56 -26.74 8.14
N GLU A 570 4.43 -27.60 7.62
CA GLU A 570 4.79 -28.87 8.26
C GLU A 570 5.46 -28.70 9.61
N ALA A 571 6.34 -27.70 9.74
CA ALA A 571 7.01 -27.42 11.01
C ALA A 571 6.03 -26.91 12.08
N VAL A 572 5.04 -26.11 11.69
CA VAL A 572 3.94 -25.65 12.55
C VAL A 572 3.02 -26.80 12.91
N GLU A 573 2.67 -27.68 11.97
CA GLU A 573 1.85 -28.87 12.24
C GLU A 573 2.54 -29.77 13.28
N LYS A 574 3.85 -30.03 13.08
CA LYS A 574 4.68 -30.75 14.05
C LYS A 574 4.66 -30.10 15.43
N PHE A 575 4.81 -28.79 15.48
CA PHE A 575 4.84 -28.03 16.72
C PHE A 575 3.49 -28.08 17.46
N ALA A 576 2.39 -27.90 16.75
CA ALA A 576 1.05 -27.80 17.34
C ALA A 576 0.49 -29.16 17.74
N THR A 577 0.73 -30.20 16.96
CA THR A 577 0.11 -31.53 17.15
C THR A 577 1.07 -32.59 17.70
N GLY A 578 2.39 -32.33 17.64
CA GLY A 578 3.43 -33.30 17.98
C GLY A 578 3.80 -34.25 16.83
N SER A 579 3.11 -34.18 15.69
CA SER A 579 3.38 -34.96 14.48
C SER A 579 3.14 -34.12 13.22
N ASN A 580 3.66 -34.57 12.09
CA ASN A 580 3.39 -34.01 10.77
C ASN A 580 3.37 -35.15 9.75
N ASP A 581 2.67 -34.97 8.63
CA ASP A 581 2.42 -36.05 7.66
C ASP A 581 3.16 -35.89 6.32
N TRP A 582 3.85 -34.77 6.10
CA TRP A 582 4.55 -34.42 4.85
C TRP A 582 3.61 -34.25 3.65
N LEU A 583 2.34 -33.93 3.93
CA LEU A 583 1.29 -33.66 2.97
C LEU A 583 0.73 -32.27 3.23
N VAL A 584 0.56 -31.49 2.16
CA VAL A 584 0.01 -30.14 2.27
C VAL A 584 -1.45 -30.16 1.85
N GLY A 585 -2.33 -29.72 2.74
CA GLY A 585 -3.76 -29.60 2.53
C GLY A 585 -4.57 -30.85 2.90
N THR A 586 -4.07 -31.76 3.73
CA THR A 586 -4.73 -33.06 3.99
C THR A 586 -6.18 -32.94 4.48
N GLY A 587 -6.51 -31.85 5.19
CA GLY A 587 -7.84 -31.62 5.76
C GLY A 587 -8.84 -30.90 4.85
N ILE A 588 -8.45 -30.43 3.66
CA ILE A 588 -9.34 -29.60 2.81
C ILE A 588 -10.25 -30.47 1.92
N PRO A 589 -11.32 -29.89 1.33
CA PRO A 589 -12.14 -30.60 0.36
C PRO A 589 -11.31 -31.04 -0.86
N GLY A 590 -11.25 -32.36 -1.10
CA GLY A 590 -10.43 -32.96 -2.16
C GLY A 590 -9.19 -33.70 -1.64
N GLY A 591 -8.84 -33.53 -0.36
CA GLY A 591 -7.65 -34.12 0.25
C GLY A 591 -6.38 -33.30 -0.01
N ALA A 592 -5.23 -33.88 0.34
CA ALA A 592 -3.94 -33.24 0.15
C ALA A 592 -3.69 -32.83 -1.31
N LEU A 593 -3.06 -31.68 -1.49
CA LEU A 593 -2.70 -31.11 -2.79
C LEU A 593 -1.29 -31.52 -3.22
N ARG A 594 -0.37 -31.63 -2.26
CA ARG A 594 1.05 -31.89 -2.51
C ARG A 594 1.61 -32.89 -1.51
N SER A 595 2.71 -33.55 -1.89
CA SER A 595 3.52 -34.33 -0.98
C SER A 595 4.96 -33.83 -0.98
N MET A 596 5.47 -33.40 0.18
CA MET A 596 6.88 -33.05 0.30
C MET A 596 7.78 -34.29 0.29
N ALA A 597 7.26 -35.42 0.78
CA ALA A 597 7.99 -36.69 0.78
C ALA A 597 8.05 -37.34 -0.60
N ASN A 598 7.02 -37.20 -1.45
CA ASN A 598 6.99 -37.76 -2.79
C ASN A 598 6.20 -36.84 -3.76
N PRO A 599 6.77 -35.70 -4.18
CA PRO A 599 6.07 -34.76 -5.07
C PRO A 599 5.43 -35.41 -6.31
N PRO A 600 6.08 -36.39 -6.98
CA PRO A 600 5.49 -37.04 -8.15
C PRO A 600 4.17 -37.76 -7.92
N SER A 601 3.78 -38.11 -6.68
CA SER A 601 2.46 -38.71 -6.45
C SER A 601 1.29 -37.74 -6.64
N TYR A 602 1.57 -36.43 -6.70
CA TYR A 602 0.60 -35.37 -6.96
C TYR A 602 0.88 -34.61 -8.26
N GLY A 603 1.83 -35.10 -9.08
CA GLY A 603 2.16 -34.50 -10.37
C GLY A 603 3.31 -33.50 -10.35
N ASP A 604 3.89 -33.23 -9.17
CA ASP A 604 4.98 -32.25 -9.02
C ASP A 604 6.37 -32.89 -9.20
N PRO A 605 7.36 -32.18 -9.76
CA PRO A 605 8.73 -32.64 -9.80
C PRO A 605 9.36 -32.73 -8.40
N GLY A 606 9.98 -33.87 -8.10
CA GLY A 606 10.85 -34.04 -6.92
C GLY A 606 12.35 -33.89 -7.22
N HIS A 607 12.71 -33.60 -8.47
CA HIS A 607 14.08 -33.50 -8.95
C HIS A 607 14.19 -32.48 -10.08
N TYR A 608 15.26 -31.69 -10.10
CA TYR A 608 15.46 -30.56 -11.03
C TYR A 608 15.49 -30.94 -12.52
N ARG A 609 15.90 -32.17 -12.85
CA ARG A 609 15.81 -32.69 -14.23
C ARG A 609 14.38 -32.70 -14.79
N ASP A 610 13.39 -32.82 -13.90
CA ASP A 610 11.96 -32.91 -14.23
C ASP A 610 11.29 -31.54 -14.05
N PHE A 611 12.08 -30.45 -13.92
CA PHE A 611 11.60 -29.07 -13.74
C PHE A 611 10.58 -28.70 -14.82
N GLU A 612 9.45 -28.18 -14.38
CA GLU A 612 8.34 -27.74 -15.23
C GLU A 612 8.66 -26.35 -15.82
N ARG A 613 8.49 -26.23 -17.13
CA ARG A 613 9.03 -25.13 -17.94
C ARG A 613 7.98 -24.17 -18.48
N SER A 614 6.71 -24.41 -18.17
CA SER A 614 5.58 -23.59 -18.59
C SER A 614 5.54 -22.20 -17.95
N CYS A 615 4.75 -21.31 -18.56
CA CYS A 615 4.37 -20.01 -18.02
C CYS A 615 3.16 -20.08 -17.09
N LEU A 616 2.39 -21.18 -17.16
CA LEU A 616 1.32 -21.48 -16.22
C LEU A 616 1.81 -21.34 -14.80
N ASP A 617 0.89 -20.97 -13.91
CA ASP A 617 1.19 -20.91 -12.49
C ASP A 617 2.41 -20.02 -12.20
N MET A 618 2.48 -18.88 -12.90
CA MET A 618 3.59 -17.91 -12.85
C MET A 618 4.97 -18.52 -13.08
N GLY A 619 5.09 -19.55 -13.93
CA GLY A 619 6.36 -20.28 -14.09
C GLY A 619 6.46 -21.55 -13.25
N GLY A 620 5.32 -22.18 -12.96
CA GLY A 620 5.21 -23.40 -12.16
C GLY A 620 5.62 -23.18 -10.70
N VAL A 621 5.18 -22.11 -10.05
CA VAL A 621 5.58 -21.84 -8.65
C VAL A 621 5.12 -22.94 -7.70
N HIS A 622 3.87 -23.40 -7.79
CA HIS A 622 3.37 -24.50 -6.97
C HIS A 622 3.96 -25.84 -7.43
N THR A 623 4.09 -26.06 -8.74
CA THR A 623 4.64 -27.30 -9.30
C THR A 623 6.11 -27.50 -8.93
N ASN A 624 6.96 -26.53 -9.25
CA ASN A 624 8.41 -26.62 -9.02
C ASN A 624 8.79 -26.52 -7.53
N SER A 625 7.89 -26.09 -6.65
CA SER A 625 8.10 -26.10 -5.18
C SER A 625 8.46 -27.51 -4.66
N GLY A 626 7.98 -28.57 -5.33
CA GLY A 626 8.25 -29.97 -5.03
C GLY A 626 9.75 -30.31 -4.91
N ILE A 627 10.61 -29.60 -5.65
CA ILE A 627 12.07 -29.84 -5.66
C ILE A 627 12.68 -29.44 -4.31
N GLN A 628 12.41 -28.23 -3.81
CA GLN A 628 12.89 -27.81 -2.49
C GLN A 628 12.13 -28.55 -1.37
N ASN A 629 10.83 -28.80 -1.53
CA ASN A 629 10.04 -29.59 -0.58
C ASN A 629 10.69 -30.96 -0.34
N LYS A 630 11.09 -31.64 -1.41
CA LYS A 630 11.80 -32.92 -1.34
C LYS A 630 13.17 -32.79 -0.69
N ALA A 631 13.94 -31.74 -1.01
CA ALA A 631 15.22 -31.48 -0.37
C ALA A 631 15.06 -31.26 1.16
N PHE A 632 14.07 -30.47 1.57
CA PHE A 632 13.79 -30.21 2.98
C PHE A 632 13.33 -31.47 3.72
N TYR A 633 12.47 -32.28 3.09
CA TYR A 633 12.08 -33.59 3.62
C TYR A 633 13.32 -34.46 3.88
N LEU A 634 14.18 -34.63 2.88
CA LEU A 634 15.38 -35.46 2.97
C LEU A 634 16.33 -34.98 4.07
N LEU A 635 16.52 -33.67 4.19
CA LEU A 635 17.31 -33.06 5.26
C LEU A 635 16.69 -33.36 6.62
N SER A 636 15.38 -33.16 6.77
CA SER A 636 14.66 -33.38 8.02
C SER A 636 14.71 -34.83 8.48
N GLN A 637 14.69 -35.80 7.57
CA GLN A 637 14.88 -37.23 7.90
C GLN A 637 16.26 -37.52 8.50
N LYS A 638 17.27 -36.68 8.23
CA LYS A 638 18.64 -36.87 8.72
C LYS A 638 18.93 -36.14 10.02
N ILE A 639 18.40 -34.93 10.19
CA ILE A 639 18.77 -34.05 11.31
C ILE A 639 17.60 -33.65 12.22
N GLY A 640 16.39 -34.09 11.90
CA GLY A 640 15.16 -33.66 12.56
C GLY A 640 14.62 -32.35 11.97
N ILE A 641 13.29 -32.25 11.92
CA ILE A 641 12.60 -31.08 11.34
C ILE A 641 12.89 -29.79 12.11
N GLU A 642 13.13 -29.86 13.43
CA GLU A 642 13.41 -28.66 14.23
C GLU A 642 14.74 -28.01 13.85
N LYS A 643 15.77 -28.81 13.54
CA LYS A 643 17.06 -28.28 13.05
C LYS A 643 16.95 -27.83 11.60
N ALA A 644 16.28 -28.62 10.75
CA ALA A 644 16.07 -28.27 9.36
C ALA A 644 15.29 -26.95 9.23
N ALA A 645 14.24 -26.73 10.02
CA ALA A 645 13.46 -25.50 10.02
C ALA A 645 14.27 -24.27 10.49
N ARG A 646 15.18 -24.42 11.46
CA ARG A 646 16.11 -23.32 11.83
C ARG A 646 17.07 -22.95 10.70
N ILE A 647 17.52 -23.95 9.93
CA ILE A 647 18.34 -23.73 8.73
C ILE A 647 17.52 -23.00 7.68
N ALA A 648 16.32 -23.49 7.37
CA ALA A 648 15.41 -22.88 6.39
C ALA A 648 15.06 -21.44 6.77
N TYR A 649 14.73 -21.18 8.03
CA TYR A 649 14.36 -19.85 8.53
C TYR A 649 15.51 -18.87 8.36
N ARG A 650 16.71 -19.23 8.82
CA ARG A 650 17.89 -18.39 8.63
C ARG A 650 18.20 -18.15 7.16
N THR A 651 18.03 -19.16 6.31
CA THR A 651 18.22 -19.01 4.86
C THR A 651 17.29 -17.94 4.30
N LEU A 652 16.00 -18.09 4.55
CA LEU A 652 14.97 -17.15 4.10
C LEU A 652 15.26 -15.73 4.57
N ILE A 653 15.43 -15.51 5.87
CA ILE A 653 15.48 -14.15 6.43
C ILE A 653 16.85 -13.45 6.35
N THR A 654 17.93 -14.18 6.07
CA THR A 654 19.31 -13.63 6.11
C THR A 654 20.00 -13.60 4.76
N TYR A 655 19.74 -14.58 3.89
CA TYR A 655 20.57 -14.81 2.70
C TYR A 655 19.83 -14.66 1.38
N LEU A 656 18.53 -14.94 1.33
CA LEU A 656 17.79 -14.86 0.08
C LEU A 656 17.43 -13.42 -0.27
N ALA A 657 17.43 -13.15 -1.56
CA ALA A 657 17.04 -11.88 -2.17
C ALA A 657 15.86 -12.13 -3.13
N PRO A 658 15.14 -11.07 -3.57
CA PRO A 658 13.87 -11.24 -4.27
C PRO A 658 13.87 -12.17 -5.50
N ARG A 659 14.99 -12.27 -6.21
CA ARG A 659 15.14 -13.11 -7.41
C ARG A 659 15.92 -14.41 -7.17
N ALA A 660 15.97 -14.89 -5.93
CA ALA A 660 16.73 -16.07 -5.57
C ALA A 660 16.33 -17.30 -6.40
N ARG A 661 17.32 -18.16 -6.67
CA ARG A 661 17.18 -19.43 -7.40
C ARG A 661 17.38 -20.63 -6.47
N PHE A 662 17.09 -21.83 -6.93
CA PHE A 662 17.34 -23.04 -6.13
C PHE A 662 18.82 -23.19 -5.74
N THR A 663 19.75 -22.78 -6.60
CA THR A 663 21.19 -22.68 -6.28
C THR A 663 21.48 -21.72 -5.13
N ASP A 664 20.82 -20.56 -5.07
CA ASP A 664 20.94 -19.61 -3.97
C ASP A 664 20.41 -20.21 -2.66
N SER A 665 19.24 -20.86 -2.71
CA SER A 665 18.66 -21.55 -1.55
C SER A 665 19.57 -22.67 -1.06
N ARG A 666 20.13 -23.49 -1.95
CA ARG A 666 21.13 -24.50 -1.58
C ARG A 666 22.31 -23.90 -0.81
N VAL A 667 22.92 -22.84 -1.35
CA VAL A 667 24.05 -22.16 -0.68
C VAL A 667 23.61 -21.59 0.66
N GLY A 668 22.43 -20.96 0.71
CA GLY A 668 21.83 -20.44 1.92
C GLY A 668 21.63 -21.52 3.00
N PHE A 669 21.09 -22.69 2.64
CA PHE A 669 20.92 -23.82 3.56
C PHE A 669 22.25 -24.31 4.12
N ILE A 670 23.28 -24.47 3.26
CA ILE A 670 24.61 -24.91 3.70
C ILE A 670 25.25 -23.87 4.62
N GLU A 671 25.19 -22.58 4.27
CA GLU A 671 25.73 -21.50 5.09
C GLU A 671 24.98 -21.31 6.40
N SER A 672 23.65 -21.42 6.39
CA SER A 672 22.82 -21.42 7.59
C SER A 672 23.21 -22.56 8.53
N ALA A 673 23.38 -23.78 7.99
CA ALA A 673 23.84 -24.93 8.76
C ALA A 673 25.26 -24.73 9.32
N ASN A 674 26.19 -24.18 8.53
CA ASN A 674 27.54 -23.85 8.98
C ASN A 674 27.53 -22.82 10.12
N LYS A 675 26.66 -21.80 10.07
CA LYS A 675 26.56 -20.77 11.12
C LYS A 675 25.91 -21.30 12.40
N LEU A 676 24.88 -22.13 12.28
CA LEU A 676 24.14 -22.65 13.43
C LEU A 676 24.87 -23.81 14.13
N TYR A 677 25.57 -24.66 13.38
CA TYR A 677 26.11 -25.92 13.89
C TYR A 677 27.63 -26.10 13.66
N GLY A 678 28.29 -25.12 13.04
CA GLY A 678 29.72 -25.12 12.76
C GLY A 678 30.07 -25.66 11.38
N LYS A 679 31.21 -25.21 10.83
CA LYS A 679 31.67 -25.60 9.49
C LYS A 679 32.01 -27.10 9.44
N GLY A 680 31.44 -27.81 8.48
CA GLY A 680 31.69 -29.25 8.28
C GLY A 680 30.94 -30.16 9.25
N SER A 681 29.95 -29.62 9.97
CA SER A 681 28.99 -30.36 10.80
C SER A 681 28.20 -31.39 9.97
N THR A 682 27.53 -32.32 10.65
CA THR A 682 26.60 -33.25 10.00
C THR A 682 25.49 -32.47 9.31
N GLU A 683 24.93 -31.44 9.96
CA GLU A 683 23.88 -30.59 9.42
C GLU A 683 24.28 -29.93 8.10
N ALA A 684 25.49 -29.37 8.00
CA ALA A 684 25.96 -28.76 6.77
C ALA A 684 26.20 -29.76 5.64
N LYS A 685 26.72 -30.96 5.98
CA LYS A 685 26.93 -32.05 5.01
C LYS A 685 25.61 -32.60 4.48
N GLU A 686 24.65 -32.85 5.36
CA GLU A 686 23.33 -33.37 4.99
C GLU A 686 22.52 -32.32 4.24
N ALA A 687 22.66 -31.02 4.55
CA ALA A 687 22.05 -29.96 3.76
C ALA A 687 22.58 -29.98 2.31
N ALA A 688 23.89 -30.09 2.12
CA ALA A 688 24.49 -30.21 0.79
C ALA A 688 24.03 -31.51 0.08
N ALA A 689 23.98 -32.63 0.79
CA ALA A 689 23.56 -33.91 0.25
C ALA A 689 22.09 -33.92 -0.19
N ALA A 690 21.19 -33.31 0.59
CA ALA A 690 19.77 -33.24 0.29
C ALA A 690 19.49 -32.45 -1.01
N TRP A 691 20.12 -31.29 -1.18
CA TRP A 691 20.02 -30.51 -2.42
C TRP A 691 20.63 -31.23 -3.62
N THR A 692 21.76 -31.92 -3.42
CA THR A 692 22.38 -32.72 -4.48
C THR A 692 21.46 -33.87 -4.92
N ALA A 693 20.73 -34.49 -3.97
CA ALA A 693 19.82 -35.59 -4.26
C ALA A 693 18.60 -35.19 -5.11
N VAL A 694 18.25 -33.89 -5.13
CA VAL A 694 17.19 -33.35 -6.00
C VAL A 694 17.75 -32.70 -7.27
N GLY A 695 19.03 -32.90 -7.58
CA GLY A 695 19.65 -32.44 -8.83
C GLY A 695 20.13 -31.00 -8.82
N VAL A 696 20.21 -30.35 -7.66
CA VAL A 696 20.78 -29.00 -7.50
C VAL A 696 22.16 -29.14 -6.83
N ASP A 697 23.20 -29.32 -7.64
CA ASP A 697 24.56 -29.63 -7.18
C ASP A 697 25.56 -28.46 -7.31
N GLY A 698 25.09 -27.33 -7.85
CA GLY A 698 25.86 -26.09 -8.02
C GLY A 698 26.65 -25.99 -9.31
N VAL A 699 26.46 -26.90 -10.29
CA VAL A 699 27.24 -26.89 -11.53
C VAL A 699 26.60 -26.04 -12.63
N TYR A 700 25.28 -25.97 -12.77
CA TYR A 700 24.58 -25.09 -13.71
C TYR A 700 23.07 -25.29 -13.56
N GLU A 701 22.30 -24.22 -13.34
CA GLU A 701 20.86 -24.20 -13.59
C GLU A 701 20.66 -23.60 -14.96
N GLN A 702 19.85 -24.21 -15.84
CA GLN A 702 19.59 -23.62 -17.15
C GLN A 702 18.99 -22.21 -16.98
N ASP A 703 19.38 -21.31 -17.87
CA ASP A 703 19.09 -19.88 -17.79
C ASP A 703 17.59 -19.59 -17.68
N ARG A 704 17.30 -18.39 -17.16
CA ARG A 704 15.95 -17.82 -16.95
C ARG A 704 14.96 -18.27 -18.02
N GLN A 705 14.02 -19.13 -17.64
CA GLN A 705 12.70 -19.04 -18.22
C GLN A 705 12.01 -17.90 -17.51
N ASP A 706 11.92 -16.79 -18.22
CA ASP A 706 11.03 -15.70 -17.86
C ASP A 706 10.15 -15.52 -19.08
N CYS A 707 8.85 -15.74 -18.97
CA CYS A 707 7.92 -15.58 -20.09
C CYS A 707 7.85 -14.11 -20.55
N LEU A 708 8.53 -13.22 -19.83
CA LEU A 708 8.89 -11.85 -20.22
C LEU A 708 10.02 -11.75 -21.26
N CYS A 709 10.90 -12.74 -21.42
CA CYS A 709 12.17 -12.51 -22.09
C CYS A 709 12.05 -12.46 -23.62
N ILE A 710 11.00 -13.00 -24.27
CA ILE A 710 10.75 -12.71 -25.68
C ILE A 710 10.33 -11.25 -25.87
N ALA A 711 9.46 -10.72 -25.01
CA ALA A 711 9.04 -9.32 -25.09
C ALA A 711 10.21 -8.37 -24.82
N ASP A 712 11.03 -8.65 -23.81
CA ASP A 712 12.23 -7.87 -23.50
C ASP A 712 13.28 -7.99 -24.62
N THR A 713 13.61 -9.22 -25.08
CA THR A 713 14.63 -9.46 -26.12
C THR A 713 14.21 -8.91 -27.49
N SER A 714 12.92 -8.98 -27.84
CA SER A 714 12.43 -8.45 -29.11
C SER A 714 12.46 -6.92 -29.17
N LEU A 715 12.38 -6.24 -28.02
CA LEU A 715 12.33 -4.78 -27.93
C LEU A 715 13.64 -4.13 -27.45
N THR A 716 14.58 -4.89 -26.85
CA THR A 716 15.87 -4.36 -26.38
C THR A 716 16.78 -3.96 -27.54
N GLY A 717 17.30 -2.73 -27.49
CA GLY A 717 18.20 -2.21 -28.52
C GLY A 717 17.51 -1.79 -29.83
N VAL A 718 16.19 -1.91 -29.91
CA VAL A 718 15.39 -1.34 -30.99
C VAL A 718 15.25 0.17 -30.73
N GLY A 719 16.09 0.96 -31.40
CA GLY A 719 15.97 2.42 -31.37
C GLY A 719 14.68 2.92 -32.04
N PRO A 720 14.38 4.23 -32.01
CA PRO A 720 13.22 4.83 -32.68
C PRO A 720 13.16 4.61 -34.22
N GLU A 721 14.20 4.01 -34.82
CA GLU A 721 14.26 3.64 -36.23
C GLU A 721 13.78 2.20 -36.52
N GLY A 722 13.56 1.36 -35.50
CA GLY A 722 13.17 -0.05 -35.68
C GLY A 722 11.68 -0.34 -35.55
N LEU A 723 10.89 0.67 -35.17
CA LEU A 723 9.42 0.65 -35.17
C LEU A 723 8.91 1.76 -36.08
N GLU A 724 7.75 1.55 -36.69
CA GLU A 724 7.14 2.57 -37.56
C GLU A 724 6.83 3.84 -36.75
N PRO A 725 7.31 5.03 -37.17
CA PRO A 725 7.17 6.27 -36.40
C PRO A 725 5.71 6.69 -36.11
N GLN A 726 4.78 6.20 -36.92
CA GLN A 726 3.36 6.50 -36.85
C GLN A 726 2.58 5.44 -36.03
N GLY A 727 3.23 4.32 -35.65
CA GLY A 727 2.61 3.18 -34.99
C GLY A 727 2.67 3.25 -33.45
N PRO A 728 2.10 2.25 -32.76
CA PRO A 728 2.19 2.13 -31.31
C PRO A 728 3.64 2.19 -30.81
N GLY A 729 3.90 2.98 -29.77
CA GLY A 729 5.24 3.06 -29.16
C GLY A 729 5.65 1.77 -28.46
N VAL A 730 6.94 1.63 -28.14
CA VAL A 730 7.52 0.46 -27.45
C VAL A 730 6.72 0.07 -26.20
N ASP A 731 6.28 1.05 -25.40
CA ASP A 731 5.50 0.78 -24.17
C ASP A 731 4.12 0.15 -24.46
N ALA A 732 3.48 0.53 -25.56
CA ALA A 732 2.19 -0.02 -25.96
C ALA A 732 2.32 -1.45 -26.52
N VAL A 733 3.43 -1.73 -27.21
CA VAL A 733 3.76 -3.09 -27.69
C VAL A 733 4.10 -3.99 -26.50
N LEU A 734 4.94 -3.50 -25.58
CA LEU A 734 5.29 -4.22 -24.36
C LEU A 734 4.03 -4.49 -23.51
N GLY A 735 3.17 -3.50 -23.30
CA GLY A 735 1.91 -3.67 -22.60
C GLY A 735 1.00 -4.74 -23.20
N ALA A 736 0.91 -4.81 -24.53
CA ALA A 736 0.13 -5.82 -25.22
C ALA A 736 0.72 -7.24 -25.09
N LEU A 737 2.05 -7.37 -25.12
CA LEU A 737 2.74 -8.65 -24.90
C LEU A 737 2.59 -9.14 -23.46
N LEU A 738 2.67 -8.22 -22.48
CA LEU A 738 2.40 -8.52 -21.07
C LEU A 738 0.96 -8.98 -20.84
N HIS A 739 0.00 -8.34 -21.51
CA HIS A 739 -1.40 -8.75 -21.47
C HIS A 739 -1.60 -10.18 -21.98
N VAL A 740 -0.98 -10.55 -23.11
CA VAL A 740 -1.06 -11.92 -23.65
C VAL A 740 -0.37 -12.94 -22.74
N ARG A 741 0.76 -12.59 -22.14
CA ARG A 741 1.40 -13.41 -21.10
C ARG A 741 0.46 -13.67 -19.93
N ASP A 742 -0.26 -12.65 -19.46
CA ASP A 742 -1.19 -12.79 -18.34
C ASP A 742 -2.40 -13.67 -18.70
N LEU A 743 -2.86 -13.61 -19.96
CA LEU A 743 -3.88 -14.52 -20.48
C LEU A 743 -3.39 -15.97 -20.56
N PHE A 744 -2.13 -16.18 -20.95
CA PHE A 744 -1.49 -17.50 -20.93
C PHE A 744 -1.43 -18.06 -19.50
N ALA A 745 -1.00 -17.25 -18.54
CA ALA A 745 -0.93 -17.64 -17.13
C ALA A 745 -2.30 -18.00 -16.51
N ASP A 746 -3.38 -17.33 -16.93
CA ASP A 746 -4.77 -17.62 -16.48
C ASP A 746 -5.34 -18.90 -17.12
N GLY A 747 -4.76 -19.39 -18.24
CA GLY A 747 -5.05 -20.70 -18.84
C GLY A 747 -6.55 -20.97 -19.12
N ARG A 748 -7.32 -19.90 -19.39
CA ARG A 748 -8.79 -19.95 -19.38
C ARG A 748 -9.42 -20.73 -20.54
N THR A 749 -8.70 -20.86 -21.65
CA THR A 749 -9.26 -21.47 -22.86
C THR A 749 -8.33 -22.55 -23.43
N PRO A 750 -8.86 -23.55 -24.16
CA PRO A 750 -8.06 -24.60 -24.78
C PRO A 750 -6.94 -24.07 -25.68
N ALA A 751 -7.22 -23.05 -26.52
CA ALA A 751 -6.19 -22.49 -27.41
C ALA A 751 -5.08 -21.78 -26.64
N LEU A 752 -5.40 -21.05 -25.57
CA LEU A 752 -4.40 -20.36 -24.77
C LEU A 752 -3.44 -21.35 -24.12
N ARG A 753 -3.94 -22.45 -23.55
CA ARG A 753 -3.08 -23.51 -22.99
C ARG A 753 -2.18 -24.16 -24.04
N HIS A 754 -2.75 -24.46 -25.22
CA HIS A 754 -2.00 -25.09 -26.30
C HIS A 754 -0.84 -24.21 -26.79
N TYR A 755 -1.11 -22.94 -27.07
CA TYR A 755 -0.08 -22.02 -27.55
C TYR A 755 0.92 -21.58 -26.48
N GLU A 756 0.51 -21.60 -25.21
CA GLU A 756 1.40 -21.33 -24.07
C GLU A 756 2.45 -22.43 -23.91
N VAL A 757 2.09 -23.71 -24.03
CA VAL A 757 3.05 -24.84 -24.06
C VAL A 757 4.04 -24.68 -25.22
N ILE A 758 3.55 -24.36 -26.41
CA ILE A 758 4.42 -24.12 -27.58
C ILE A 758 5.37 -22.94 -27.34
N TYR A 759 4.88 -21.87 -26.72
CA TYR A 759 5.69 -20.71 -26.37
C TYR A 759 6.76 -21.07 -25.32
N ALA A 760 6.41 -21.86 -24.32
CA ALA A 760 7.33 -22.32 -23.28
C ALA A 760 8.43 -23.25 -23.83
N ASP A 761 8.06 -24.20 -24.69
CA ASP A 761 8.99 -25.17 -25.29
C ASP A 761 9.86 -24.55 -26.38
N GLY A 762 9.27 -23.68 -27.21
CA GLY A 762 9.93 -23.05 -28.35
C GLY A 762 10.61 -21.72 -28.06
N GLY A 763 10.31 -21.10 -26.91
CA GLY A 763 10.69 -19.73 -26.59
C GLY A 763 12.19 -19.51 -26.51
N ASP A 764 12.91 -20.37 -25.77
CA ASP A 764 14.37 -20.32 -25.63
C ASP A 764 15.07 -20.37 -26.98
N ARG A 765 14.56 -21.22 -27.88
CA ARG A 765 15.09 -21.34 -29.23
C ARG A 765 14.81 -20.08 -30.04
N ALA A 766 13.60 -19.52 -29.97
CA ALA A 766 13.25 -18.26 -30.63
C ALA A 766 14.11 -17.09 -30.13
N ILE A 767 14.38 -17.00 -28.83
CA ILE A 767 15.26 -15.98 -28.23
C ILE A 767 16.69 -16.14 -28.71
N ALA A 768 17.22 -17.38 -28.73
CA ALA A 768 18.57 -17.65 -29.22
C ALA A 768 18.71 -17.22 -30.69
N LEU A 769 17.69 -17.45 -31.52
CA LEU A 769 17.66 -17.02 -32.91
C LEU A 769 17.60 -15.49 -33.05
N MET A 770 16.74 -14.81 -32.29
CA MET A 770 16.69 -13.33 -32.28
C MET A 770 17.98 -12.69 -31.77
N THR A 771 18.64 -13.31 -30.79
CA THR A 771 19.89 -12.81 -30.24
C THR A 771 21.04 -12.97 -31.24
N ALA A 772 20.99 -14.00 -32.08
CA ALA A 772 21.97 -14.25 -33.12
C ALA A 772 21.71 -13.46 -34.42
N ASP A 773 20.46 -13.01 -34.65
CA ASP A 773 20.03 -12.31 -35.87
C ASP A 773 19.22 -11.03 -35.55
N ASP A 774 19.92 -9.90 -35.64
CA ASP A 774 19.34 -8.56 -35.43
C ASP A 774 18.20 -8.21 -36.40
N ASP A 775 18.22 -8.76 -37.61
CA ASP A 775 17.20 -8.54 -38.63
C ASP A 775 15.92 -9.31 -38.29
N LEU A 776 16.06 -10.57 -37.85
CA LEU A 776 14.93 -11.36 -37.33
C LEU A 776 14.31 -10.71 -36.09
N ARG A 777 15.15 -10.17 -35.20
CA ARG A 777 14.71 -9.41 -34.02
C ARG A 777 13.92 -8.16 -34.40
N ARG A 778 14.42 -7.35 -35.35
CA ARG A 778 13.69 -6.16 -35.86
C ARG A 778 12.35 -6.53 -36.49
N ARG A 779 12.30 -7.58 -37.32
CA ARG A 779 11.04 -8.06 -37.93
C ARG A 779 10.05 -8.56 -36.87
N THR A 780 10.55 -9.17 -35.80
CA THR A 780 9.71 -9.55 -34.66
C THR A 780 9.08 -8.33 -33.99
N ALA A 781 9.88 -7.30 -33.68
CA ALA A 781 9.38 -6.06 -33.07
C ALA A 781 8.31 -5.38 -33.93
N HIS A 782 8.55 -5.30 -35.24
CA HIS A 782 7.60 -4.71 -36.19
C HIS A 782 6.28 -5.49 -36.27
N ALA A 783 6.33 -6.83 -36.36
CA ALA A 783 5.14 -7.66 -36.36
C ALA A 783 4.32 -7.53 -35.06
N MET A 784 5.00 -7.44 -33.91
CA MET A 784 4.33 -7.20 -32.63
C MET A 784 3.67 -5.80 -32.58
N GLN A 785 4.30 -4.79 -33.20
CA GLN A 785 3.70 -3.46 -33.35
C GLN A 785 2.45 -3.48 -34.24
N THR A 786 2.48 -4.22 -35.36
CA THR A 786 1.30 -4.40 -36.23
C THR A 786 0.16 -5.12 -35.50
N LEU A 787 0.48 -6.13 -34.70
CA LEU A 787 -0.50 -6.95 -33.97
C LEU A 787 -0.99 -6.30 -32.68
N GLN A 788 -0.31 -5.26 -32.19
CA GLN A 788 -0.55 -4.63 -30.88
C GLN A 788 -2.03 -4.37 -30.55
N PRO A 789 -2.88 -3.82 -31.45
CA PRO A 789 -4.28 -3.57 -31.10
C PRO A 789 -5.06 -4.85 -30.78
N VAL A 790 -4.80 -5.94 -31.52
CA VAL A 790 -5.43 -7.25 -31.31
C VAL A 790 -4.91 -7.87 -30.01
N LEU A 791 -3.59 -7.87 -29.82
CA LEU A 791 -2.94 -8.42 -28.64
C LEU A 791 -3.36 -7.70 -27.35
N GLN A 792 -3.58 -6.39 -27.39
CA GLN A 792 -3.99 -5.60 -26.23
C GLN A 792 -5.45 -5.83 -25.81
N THR A 793 -6.32 -6.19 -26.76
CA THR A 793 -7.79 -6.21 -26.53
C THR A 793 -8.38 -7.61 -26.48
N VAL A 794 -7.67 -8.64 -26.95
CA VAL A 794 -8.12 -10.04 -26.86
C VAL A 794 -8.43 -10.44 -25.41
N GLY A 795 -9.55 -11.13 -25.17
CA GLY A 795 -9.98 -11.52 -23.83
C GLY A 795 -10.58 -10.38 -22.98
N THR A 796 -10.73 -9.17 -23.54
CA THR A 796 -11.34 -8.00 -22.87
C THR A 796 -12.68 -7.62 -23.52
N PRO A 797 -13.52 -6.80 -22.87
CA PRO A 797 -14.74 -6.27 -23.48
C PRO A 797 -14.50 -5.49 -24.79
N ASP A 798 -13.35 -4.82 -24.92
CA ASP A 798 -13.00 -4.06 -26.12
C ASP A 798 -12.56 -4.96 -27.29
N GLY A 799 -12.26 -6.24 -27.02
CA GLY A 799 -11.86 -7.22 -28.03
C GLY A 799 -12.92 -7.51 -29.09
N ASP A 800 -14.19 -7.19 -28.82
CA ASP A 800 -15.28 -7.28 -29.79
C ASP A 800 -15.30 -6.09 -30.78
N GLY A 801 -14.56 -5.02 -30.49
CA GLY A 801 -14.40 -3.85 -31.35
C GLY A 801 -13.16 -3.90 -32.25
N THR A 802 -12.20 -4.77 -31.94
CA THR A 802 -10.91 -4.85 -32.66
C THR A 802 -10.93 -5.97 -33.69
N VAL A 803 -10.71 -5.65 -34.97
CA VAL A 803 -10.77 -6.62 -36.07
C VAL A 803 -9.38 -7.12 -36.45
N VAL A 804 -9.24 -8.43 -36.62
CA VAL A 804 -8.05 -9.09 -37.17
C VAL A 804 -8.03 -8.91 -38.69
N THR A 805 -6.97 -8.30 -39.23
CA THR A 805 -6.87 -8.00 -40.66
C THR A 805 -6.03 -9.03 -41.42
N ALA A 806 -6.28 -9.20 -42.72
CA ALA A 806 -5.45 -10.05 -43.57
C ALA A 806 -3.97 -9.61 -43.60
N ALA A 807 -3.70 -8.30 -43.47
CA ALA A 807 -2.35 -7.76 -43.42
C ALA A 807 -1.61 -8.23 -42.15
N MET A 808 -2.25 -8.13 -40.98
CA MET A 808 -1.72 -8.65 -39.71
C MET A 808 -1.38 -10.14 -39.79
N LEU A 809 -2.28 -10.94 -40.38
CA LEU A 809 -2.08 -12.39 -40.51
C LEU A 809 -0.96 -12.76 -41.48
N THR A 810 -0.85 -12.03 -42.59
CA THR A 810 0.24 -12.22 -43.58
C THR A 810 1.59 -11.93 -42.95
N GLU A 811 1.65 -10.86 -42.15
CA GLU A 811 2.87 -10.47 -41.45
C GLU A 811 3.27 -11.50 -40.38
N LEU A 812 2.31 -11.97 -39.58
CA LEU A 812 2.54 -13.03 -38.60
C LEU A 812 3.01 -14.34 -39.27
N GLU A 813 2.37 -14.76 -40.36
CA GLU A 813 2.77 -15.96 -41.10
C GLU A 813 4.20 -15.82 -41.65
N THR A 814 4.55 -14.65 -42.19
CA THR A 814 5.90 -14.39 -42.71
C THR A 814 6.93 -14.49 -41.59
N LEU A 815 6.67 -13.85 -40.44
CA LEU A 815 7.56 -13.92 -39.28
C LEU A 815 7.76 -15.37 -38.80
N LEU A 816 6.68 -16.15 -38.68
CA LEU A 816 6.76 -17.54 -38.26
C LEU A 816 7.61 -18.38 -39.24
N ARG A 817 7.45 -18.16 -40.55
CA ARG A 817 8.28 -18.83 -41.56
C ARG A 817 9.76 -18.42 -41.47
N ASP A 818 10.05 -17.17 -41.14
CA ASP A 818 11.42 -16.70 -40.91
C ASP A 818 12.06 -17.41 -39.70
N TYR A 819 11.32 -17.58 -38.60
CA TYR A 819 11.78 -18.38 -37.46
C TYR A 819 12.05 -19.83 -37.83
N ALA A 820 11.16 -20.47 -38.61
CA ALA A 820 11.35 -21.84 -39.07
C ALA A 820 12.59 -21.99 -39.98
N ALA A 821 12.86 -20.99 -40.83
CA ALA A 821 14.07 -20.97 -41.67
C ALA A 821 15.33 -20.75 -40.83
N ALA A 822 15.30 -19.82 -39.88
CA ALA A 822 16.42 -19.51 -38.99
C ALA A 822 16.78 -20.70 -38.08
N ASP A 823 15.78 -21.40 -37.54
CA ASP A 823 15.98 -22.59 -36.70
C ASP A 823 16.74 -23.69 -37.46
N ARG A 824 16.34 -23.97 -38.70
CA ARG A 824 17.01 -24.94 -39.58
C ARG A 824 18.42 -24.51 -39.95
N ALA A 825 18.61 -23.22 -40.26
CA ALA A 825 19.92 -22.68 -40.61
C ALA A 825 20.91 -22.79 -39.44
N ALA A 826 20.42 -22.66 -38.20
CA ALA A 826 21.18 -22.83 -36.98
C ALA A 826 21.30 -24.31 -36.52
N GLY A 827 21.07 -25.28 -37.42
CA GLY A 827 21.23 -26.72 -37.15
C GLY A 827 20.16 -27.35 -36.26
N GLY A 828 19.05 -26.64 -36.02
CA GLY A 828 17.87 -27.15 -35.30
C GLY A 828 16.82 -27.73 -36.26
N GLY A 829 15.54 -27.66 -35.86
CA GLY A 829 14.43 -28.14 -36.67
C GLY A 829 13.14 -28.44 -35.91
N GLU A 830 13.21 -28.53 -34.57
CA GLU A 830 12.05 -28.80 -33.72
C GLU A 830 11.07 -27.62 -33.71
N LEU A 831 11.57 -26.39 -33.49
CA LEU A 831 10.76 -25.17 -33.57
C LEU A 831 10.17 -24.99 -34.96
N ALA A 832 10.95 -25.26 -36.02
CA ALA A 832 10.46 -25.20 -37.40
C ALA A 832 9.30 -26.19 -37.65
N SER A 833 9.39 -27.41 -37.12
CA SER A 833 8.35 -28.44 -37.24
C SER A 833 7.06 -28.04 -36.51
N VAL A 834 7.19 -27.47 -35.30
CA VAL A 834 6.05 -26.96 -34.53
C VAL A 834 5.37 -25.82 -35.29
N ILE A 835 6.12 -24.84 -35.76
CA ILE A 835 5.57 -23.70 -36.52
C ILE A 835 4.78 -24.16 -37.74
N GLU A 836 5.34 -25.08 -38.55
CA GLU A 836 4.67 -25.56 -39.76
C GLU A 836 3.39 -26.34 -39.45
N THR A 837 3.40 -27.11 -38.35
CA THR A 837 2.23 -27.84 -37.87
C THR A 837 1.11 -26.87 -37.47
N GLU A 838 1.46 -25.82 -36.71
CA GLU A 838 0.48 -24.86 -36.19
C GLU A 838 -0.07 -23.92 -37.26
N LEU A 839 0.76 -23.50 -38.22
CA LEU A 839 0.28 -22.78 -39.41
C LEU A 839 -0.74 -23.61 -40.20
N GLY A 840 -0.59 -24.94 -40.22
CA GLY A 840 -1.55 -25.85 -40.84
C GLY A 840 -2.87 -25.98 -40.07
N LYS A 841 -2.85 -25.88 -38.73
CA LYS A 841 -4.05 -26.02 -37.89
C LYS A 841 -4.86 -24.72 -37.78
N ALA A 842 -4.19 -23.58 -37.62
CA ALA A 842 -4.83 -22.32 -37.27
C ALA A 842 -5.67 -21.69 -38.39
N ASN A 843 -5.50 -22.11 -39.65
CA ASN A 843 -6.23 -21.61 -40.82
C ASN A 843 -6.38 -20.07 -40.85
N PHE A 844 -5.25 -19.37 -40.97
CA PHE A 844 -5.19 -17.90 -40.89
C PHE A 844 -6.22 -17.18 -41.79
N PRO A 845 -6.52 -17.62 -43.03
CA PRO A 845 -7.58 -17.00 -43.83
C PRO A 845 -8.95 -16.94 -43.14
N ALA A 846 -9.30 -17.92 -42.30
CA ALA A 846 -10.56 -17.93 -41.55
C ALA A 846 -10.59 -16.94 -40.39
N LEU A 847 -9.43 -16.47 -39.91
CA LEU A 847 -9.33 -15.46 -38.85
C LEU A 847 -9.53 -14.04 -39.37
N SER A 848 -9.31 -13.81 -40.67
CA SER A 848 -9.42 -12.47 -41.27
C SER A 848 -10.86 -11.96 -41.23
N GLY A 849 -11.04 -10.77 -40.66
CA GLY A 849 -12.34 -10.11 -40.51
C GLY A 849 -13.11 -10.49 -39.25
N LEU A 850 -12.58 -11.43 -38.44
CA LEU A 850 -13.09 -11.69 -37.10
C LEU A 850 -12.62 -10.60 -36.12
N THR A 851 -13.41 -10.38 -35.06
CA THR A 851 -12.93 -9.60 -33.92
C THR A 851 -11.87 -10.38 -33.12
N ALA A 852 -11.11 -9.72 -32.26
CA ALA A 852 -10.06 -10.37 -31.45
C ALA A 852 -10.63 -11.52 -30.60
N ASN A 853 -11.79 -11.32 -29.98
CA ASN A 853 -12.46 -12.36 -29.19
C ASN A 853 -13.08 -13.47 -30.07
N GLN A 854 -13.61 -13.13 -31.24
CA GLN A 854 -14.10 -14.13 -32.20
C GLN A 854 -12.96 -15.00 -32.75
N ALA A 855 -11.80 -14.41 -32.99
CA ALA A 855 -10.59 -15.14 -33.40
C ALA A 855 -10.11 -16.10 -32.30
N LEU A 856 -10.09 -15.66 -31.03
CA LEU A 856 -9.78 -16.55 -29.91
C LEU A 856 -10.77 -17.72 -29.81
N SER A 857 -12.07 -17.45 -29.92
CA SER A 857 -13.11 -18.49 -29.90
C SER A 857 -13.02 -19.45 -31.09
N TYR A 858 -12.60 -18.96 -32.26
CA TYR A 858 -12.29 -19.82 -33.41
C TYR A 858 -11.14 -20.77 -33.09
N LEU A 859 -10.03 -20.25 -32.54
CA LEU A 859 -8.87 -21.07 -32.18
C LEU A 859 -9.22 -22.11 -31.10
N ASP A 860 -10.05 -21.76 -30.12
CA ASP A 860 -10.51 -22.69 -29.08
C ASP A 860 -11.24 -23.92 -29.63
N THR A 861 -11.88 -23.79 -30.79
CA THR A 861 -12.64 -24.89 -31.42
C THR A 861 -11.86 -25.65 -32.48
N HIS A 862 -10.79 -25.07 -33.01
CA HIS A 862 -10.04 -25.62 -34.14
C HIS A 862 -8.65 -26.14 -33.78
N VAL A 863 -8.08 -25.65 -32.68
CA VAL A 863 -6.72 -25.97 -32.24
C VAL A 863 -6.73 -26.68 -30.89
N GLY A 864 -7.55 -26.19 -29.95
CA GLY A 864 -7.61 -26.68 -28.57
C GLY A 864 -8.45 -27.91 -28.33
#